data_AF-A0RN72-F1
#
_entry.id   AF-A0RN72-F1
#
_cell.length_a   1.000
_cell.length_b   1.000
_cell.length_c   1.000
_cell.angle_alpha   90.00
_cell.angle_beta   90.00
_cell.angle_gamma   90.00
#
_symmetry.space_group_name_H-M   'P 1'
#
loop_
_entity.id
_entity.type
_entity.pdbx_description
1 polymer ?
#
loop_
_entity_poly.entity_id
_entity_poly.type
_entity_poly.pdbx_seq_one_letter_code
_entity_poly.pdbx_strand_id
1 'polypeptide(L)'
;MLNKTDVSMLYITIMGMASEGDGNKYWLDYANNNSLGVSSLANIMLDSPGAAKFFGDSLLAGNEKDFVTKIYSIALGNTSDVDGINYWTKAITGGGEFTDSKGNVISVASLSKGDLIGAMINSMVNGGSAESKAIFEAKAAASDYFADATLGKDISGLDEGTTSKLISEINSASDLDKVKSEIDGLKESIDEAGLNKIALTTENDTITGTEGGDLISGVVGSLASENTLNAGDVIDGGAGSDILKVDLKSNFTGLDSSGVIKGVEKISLLNSGLISRTFDAKGIKDVQTLALNSEKGIEVKNLANIADIELTNLQAANFNVDSIYADKVLDGSADVQNLKVNGVGAKGASVAITADKIENLSLNATGKDSFLKDITSKDVSVKGNANITLEVKAGVNSLDASASSGKVSADLKAADVKTVKGGSGDDKFVVGTKVANVNVDGGAGNDELEINGAGTLKPTVANVEKVTLDATGALTLAMDNAKDVSELNIKGDKGAVTVVNSNISSLNFLSTAEGTNAVTIDSENLATINYKAATDAKAAAEASGKVNASEATNLTINLEANTKTTNTNAEVIAEKATSITLNVAEVKEAHDIKLSTPKATSLNVESKSVGGTKITAVNATDLDKLQNLNVVTDGKFDIATAATLKGISTINLSGENAKSQVDLSAVALGDAAAAQGIVLNASGLKGGLSTKSISTTGDIVANLNNTTGTVSLGSATTKTGNVTIAVNGATNSVNTGDLQATAGSVVVNAEGSNGAITVGNVTAASASINGGNSSGAMTVGNIATTSASITSGSGSTTIGTVVAGSVAIDLSSTLGDVAVGKITSDNVLFNGAKLKDNGTAGTITIDASTGANFVATVNGGLGKDALTVKGSATTETIKIAGDLGLGGTTPADQKLTLDLDASTKLSSLDISGLKGLGAATAIDLKNVVVDNKLIVDIKGNDAAETITVATPTATLTEIKLSGDLGGGENSISITPTAAAVALTTIDLSGLTFTGGSLSTTITLLAEHIKIATINGSLGADTITVKDENKAVTIDLGDDTARDIVDLSAVKTANATSDAKIAEDLISIANFNTGDSIKFKANIASYTNKGAIDGVTLKDAIASANGDVANSVYGFTWKGDTYLVFNTTNGSGSLTADDDQLVKLIGTSIDLDSLNASNTDIIFA
;
A
#
# COMPACT_ATOMS: atom_id res chain seq x y z
N MET A 1 -61.01 5.21 38.35
CA MET A 1 -60.83 4.09 39.29
C MET A 1 -59.45 3.53 39.05
N LEU A 2 -58.70 3.28 40.12
CA LEU A 2 -57.37 2.68 40.01
C LEU A 2 -57.50 1.18 39.74
N ASN A 3 -56.50 0.63 39.08
CA ASN A 3 -56.33 -0.80 38.85
C ASN A 3 -55.16 -1.35 39.68
N LYS A 4 -54.98 -2.67 39.65
CA LYS A 4 -53.92 -3.40 40.37
C LYS A 4 -52.52 -2.88 40.03
N THR A 5 -52.25 -2.66 38.75
CA THR A 5 -50.97 -2.18 38.23
C THR A 5 -50.64 -0.78 38.75
N ASP A 6 -51.65 0.11 38.90
CA ASP A 6 -51.45 1.43 39.49
C ASP A 6 -50.93 1.33 40.94
N VAL A 7 -51.42 0.36 41.71
CA VAL A 7 -50.96 0.09 43.09
C VAL A 7 -49.57 -0.54 43.09
N SER A 8 -49.28 -1.48 42.19
CA SER A 8 -47.95 -2.07 42.00
C SER A 8 -46.89 -1.00 41.67
N MET A 9 -47.21 -0.08 40.76
CA MET A 9 -46.33 1.06 40.44
C MET A 9 -46.08 1.94 41.67
N LEU A 10 -47.08 2.15 42.52
CA LEU A 10 -46.89 2.88 43.78
C LEU A 10 -46.01 2.12 44.78
N TYR A 11 -46.15 0.80 44.92
CA TYR A 11 -45.26 -0.02 45.75
C TYR A 11 -43.80 0.07 45.29
N ILE A 12 -43.56 -0.05 43.99
CA ILE A 12 -42.21 0.10 43.40
C ILE A 12 -41.64 1.49 43.71
N THR A 13 -42.45 2.53 43.54
CA THR A 13 -42.01 3.92 43.64
C THR A 13 -41.87 4.40 45.09
N ILE A 14 -42.73 3.93 46.00
CA ILE A 14 -42.86 4.43 47.38
C ILE A 14 -42.18 3.51 48.41
N MET A 15 -42.10 2.22 48.13
CA MET A 15 -41.55 1.21 49.05
C MET A 15 -40.38 0.43 48.46
N GLY A 16 -40.12 0.55 47.16
CA GLY A 16 -38.97 -0.08 46.50
C GLY A 16 -39.05 -1.60 46.34
N MET A 17 -40.25 -2.15 46.43
CA MET A 17 -40.49 -3.59 46.50
C MET A 17 -41.70 -3.99 45.65
N ALA A 18 -41.79 -5.29 45.34
CA ALA A 18 -43.00 -5.87 44.75
C ALA A 18 -44.14 -5.86 45.77
N SER A 19 -45.36 -5.53 45.33
CA SER A 19 -46.53 -5.53 46.21
C SER A 19 -46.98 -6.95 46.55
N GLU A 20 -47.17 -7.24 47.84
CA GLU A 20 -47.79 -8.49 48.27
C GLU A 20 -49.28 -8.51 47.91
N GLY A 21 -49.86 -9.70 47.72
CA GLY A 21 -51.25 -9.83 47.24
C GLY A 21 -52.29 -9.13 48.12
N ASP A 22 -52.31 -9.43 49.42
CA ASP A 22 -53.24 -8.80 50.37
C ASP A 22 -52.96 -7.30 50.55
N GLY A 23 -51.68 -6.90 50.48
CA GLY A 23 -51.27 -5.50 50.54
C GLY A 23 -51.76 -4.70 49.34
N ASN A 24 -51.53 -5.21 48.12
CA ASN A 24 -52.01 -4.61 46.88
C ASN A 24 -53.55 -4.48 46.92
N LYS A 25 -54.25 -5.57 47.27
CA LYS A 25 -55.70 -5.57 47.37
C LYS A 25 -56.22 -4.54 48.38
N TYR A 26 -55.61 -4.43 49.55
CA TYR A 26 -55.99 -3.45 50.57
C TYR A 26 -55.92 -2.03 50.01
N TRP A 27 -54.80 -1.64 49.40
CA TRP A 27 -54.61 -0.29 48.87
C TRP A 27 -55.52 0.00 47.67
N LEU A 28 -55.76 -1.00 46.81
CA LEU A 28 -56.67 -0.90 45.68
C LEU A 28 -58.12 -0.66 46.14
N ASP A 29 -58.60 -1.47 47.08
CA ASP A 29 -59.95 -1.34 47.64
C ASP A 29 -60.09 -0.01 48.39
N TYR A 30 -59.08 0.38 49.18
CA TYR A 30 -59.06 1.65 49.89
C TYR A 30 -59.18 2.84 48.92
N ALA A 31 -58.40 2.83 47.83
CA ALA A 31 -58.42 3.90 46.85
C ALA A 31 -59.74 3.99 46.10
N ASN A 32 -60.28 2.86 45.64
CA ASN A 32 -61.53 2.83 44.89
C ASN A 32 -62.76 3.17 45.76
N ASN A 33 -62.80 2.70 47.01
CA ASN A 33 -63.87 3.05 47.96
C ASN A 33 -63.88 4.55 48.32
N ASN A 34 -62.71 5.19 48.29
CA ASN A 34 -62.55 6.62 48.58
C ASN A 34 -62.42 7.49 47.30
N SER A 35 -62.58 6.90 46.11
CA SER A 35 -62.46 7.59 44.81
C SER A 35 -61.13 8.36 44.62
N LEU A 36 -60.04 7.81 45.13
CA LEU A 36 -58.71 8.42 45.06
C LEU A 36 -58.04 8.16 43.69
N GLY A 37 -57.29 9.13 43.19
CA GLY A 37 -56.36 8.95 42.07
C GLY A 37 -54.94 8.59 42.55
N VAL A 38 -54.02 8.30 41.61
CA VAL A 38 -52.64 7.86 41.91
C VAL A 38 -51.93 8.82 42.86
N SER A 39 -51.99 10.13 42.62
CA SER A 39 -51.33 11.14 43.47
C SER A 39 -51.91 11.22 44.88
N SER A 40 -53.24 11.12 45.02
CA SER A 40 -53.92 11.17 46.32
C SER A 40 -53.63 9.92 47.14
N LEU A 41 -53.59 8.75 46.51
CA LEU A 41 -53.18 7.50 47.16
C LEU A 41 -51.69 7.53 47.53
N ALA A 42 -50.82 8.03 46.64
CA ALA A 42 -49.39 8.18 46.90
C ALA A 42 -49.12 9.01 48.16
N ASN A 43 -49.83 10.14 48.34
CA ASN A 43 -49.72 10.95 49.55
C ASN A 43 -50.07 10.16 50.82
N ILE A 44 -51.08 9.30 50.78
CA ILE A 44 -51.49 8.48 51.94
C ILE A 44 -50.47 7.35 52.18
N MET A 45 -49.99 6.69 51.11
CA MET A 45 -48.99 5.63 51.22
C MET A 45 -47.64 6.13 51.74
N LEU A 46 -47.28 7.39 51.49
CA LEU A 46 -46.06 8.02 52.02
C LEU A 46 -46.03 8.10 53.56
N ASP A 47 -47.19 8.12 54.21
CA ASP A 47 -47.31 8.11 55.68
C ASP A 47 -47.21 6.69 56.27
N SER A 48 -47.05 5.67 55.42
CA SER A 48 -46.95 4.28 55.87
C SER A 48 -45.57 3.95 56.48
N PRO A 49 -45.48 2.97 57.39
CA PRO A 49 -44.21 2.49 57.93
C PRO A 49 -43.24 2.00 56.84
N GLY A 50 -43.75 1.39 55.77
CA GLY A 50 -42.94 0.92 54.64
C GLY A 50 -42.27 2.08 53.89
N ALA A 51 -43.02 3.15 53.61
CA ALA A 51 -42.47 4.36 52.99
C ALA A 51 -41.41 5.03 53.88
N ALA A 52 -41.67 5.13 55.19
CA ALA A 52 -40.73 5.67 56.16
C ALA A 52 -39.41 4.87 56.21
N LYS A 53 -39.49 3.54 56.13
CA LYS A 53 -38.32 2.66 56.10
C LYS A 53 -37.54 2.79 54.79
N PHE A 54 -38.23 2.83 53.65
CA PHE A 54 -37.62 2.91 52.33
C PHE A 54 -36.93 4.26 52.07
N PHE A 55 -37.64 5.35 52.31
CA PHE A 55 -37.10 6.69 52.06
C PHE A 55 -36.20 7.19 53.20
N GLY A 56 -36.45 6.80 54.45
CA GLY A 56 -35.69 7.27 55.61
C GLY A 56 -35.64 8.81 55.67
N ASP A 57 -34.45 9.36 55.92
CA ASP A 57 -34.23 10.81 56.04
C ASP A 57 -34.59 11.59 54.76
N SER A 58 -34.72 10.95 53.59
CA SER A 58 -35.16 11.65 52.35
C SER A 58 -36.62 12.13 52.40
N LEU A 59 -37.42 11.67 53.37
CA LEU A 59 -38.75 12.25 53.62
C LEU A 59 -38.71 13.59 54.37
N LEU A 60 -37.60 13.93 55.01
CA LEU A 60 -37.46 15.19 55.74
C LEU A 60 -37.37 16.38 54.77
N ALA A 61 -37.87 17.54 55.21
CA ALA A 61 -37.76 18.78 54.46
C ALA A 61 -36.28 19.16 54.28
N GLY A 62 -35.88 19.53 53.06
CA GLY A 62 -34.50 19.85 52.68
C GLY A 62 -33.74 18.72 51.99
N ASN A 63 -34.31 17.51 51.91
CA ASN A 63 -33.72 16.34 51.26
C ASN A 63 -34.45 15.95 49.95
N GLU A 64 -35.10 16.91 49.29
CA GLU A 64 -35.98 16.64 48.14
C GLU A 64 -35.24 16.00 46.94
N LYS A 65 -33.95 16.30 46.74
CA LYS A 65 -33.14 15.69 45.67
C LYS A 65 -32.89 14.20 45.94
N ASP A 66 -32.66 13.83 47.20
CA ASP A 66 -32.43 12.43 47.59
C ASP A 66 -33.73 11.63 47.46
N PHE A 67 -34.87 12.25 47.76
CA PHE A 67 -36.20 11.67 47.54
C PHE A 67 -36.43 11.32 46.07
N VAL A 68 -36.18 12.29 45.16
CA VAL A 68 -36.31 12.10 43.71
C VAL A 68 -35.33 11.04 43.20
N THR A 69 -34.07 11.08 43.66
CA THR A 69 -33.02 10.15 43.19
C THR A 69 -33.34 8.70 43.56
N LYS A 70 -33.90 8.46 44.76
CA LYS A 70 -34.32 7.11 45.19
C LYS A 70 -35.43 6.54 44.32
N ILE A 71 -36.44 7.36 44.00
CA ILE A 71 -37.52 6.98 43.09
C ILE A 71 -36.95 6.62 41.71
N TYR A 72 -36.09 7.48 41.17
CA TYR A 72 -35.50 7.30 39.85
C TYR A 72 -34.67 6.01 39.74
N SER A 73 -33.81 5.77 40.73
CA SER A 73 -32.89 4.62 40.75
C SER A 73 -33.63 3.29 40.74
N ILE A 74 -34.79 3.20 41.40
CA ILE A 74 -35.52 1.93 41.52
C ILE A 74 -36.49 1.72 40.36
N ALA A 75 -37.13 2.79 39.90
CA ALA A 75 -38.01 2.73 38.75
C ALA A 75 -37.24 2.38 37.45
N LEU A 76 -36.04 2.93 37.27
CA LEU A 76 -35.32 2.86 35.98
C LEU A 76 -33.91 2.24 36.06
N GLY A 77 -33.37 1.95 37.24
CA GLY A 77 -32.04 1.32 37.40
C GLY A 77 -30.84 2.21 37.06
N ASN A 78 -31.05 3.41 36.50
CA ASN A 78 -29.99 4.28 36.00
C ASN A 78 -30.01 5.68 36.66
N THR A 79 -28.90 6.08 37.28
CA THR A 79 -28.70 7.40 37.91
C THR A 79 -28.10 8.45 36.97
N SER A 80 -27.90 8.12 35.69
CA SER A 80 -27.22 8.98 34.71
C SER A 80 -28.13 10.05 34.10
N ASP A 81 -29.45 9.98 34.28
CA ASP A 81 -30.39 11.01 33.84
C ASP A 81 -30.44 12.19 34.83
N VAL A 82 -29.33 12.93 34.83
CA VAL A 82 -29.13 14.09 35.70
C VAL A 82 -30.16 15.19 35.40
N ASP A 83 -30.58 15.36 34.15
CA ASP A 83 -31.59 16.35 33.75
C ASP A 83 -32.97 15.99 34.28
N GLY A 84 -33.39 14.74 34.15
CA GLY A 84 -34.63 14.23 34.73
C GLY A 84 -34.67 14.41 36.25
N ILE A 85 -33.62 13.97 36.95
CA ILE A 85 -33.51 14.13 38.42
C ILE A 85 -33.60 15.62 38.80
N ASN A 86 -32.90 16.51 38.09
CA ASN A 86 -32.93 17.94 38.39
C ASN A 86 -34.29 18.58 38.07
N TYR A 87 -34.95 18.20 36.97
CA TYR A 87 -36.31 18.65 36.63
C TYR A 87 -37.30 18.29 37.73
N TRP A 88 -37.33 17.04 38.16
CA TRP A 88 -38.24 16.59 39.22
C TRP A 88 -37.89 17.19 40.59
N THR A 89 -36.60 17.37 40.89
CA THR A 89 -36.15 18.10 42.09
C THR A 89 -36.65 19.55 42.08
N LYS A 90 -36.64 20.21 40.91
CA LYS A 90 -37.18 21.57 40.74
C LYS A 90 -38.70 21.61 40.94
N ALA A 91 -39.43 20.59 40.47
CA ALA A 91 -40.87 20.50 40.65
C ALA A 91 -41.28 20.43 42.14
N ILE A 92 -40.57 19.66 42.95
CA ILE A 92 -40.88 19.52 44.39
C ILE A 92 -40.36 20.70 45.25
N THR A 93 -39.33 21.42 44.81
CA THR A 93 -38.72 22.54 45.57
C THR A 93 -39.33 23.92 45.28
N GLY A 94 -40.44 23.97 44.53
CA GLY A 94 -41.21 25.21 44.30
C GLY A 94 -41.45 25.58 42.83
N GLY A 95 -41.02 24.78 41.86
CA GLY A 95 -41.26 25.00 40.43
C GLY A 95 -40.48 26.19 39.82
N GLY A 96 -40.90 26.63 38.64
CA GLY A 96 -40.30 27.74 37.87
C GLY A 96 -39.67 27.29 36.55
N GLU A 97 -38.75 28.09 36.00
CA GLU A 97 -38.02 27.71 34.78
C GLU A 97 -36.87 26.74 35.10
N PHE A 98 -36.74 25.68 34.30
CA PHE A 98 -35.64 24.73 34.30
C PHE A 98 -34.97 24.73 32.92
N THR A 99 -33.64 24.76 32.88
CA THR A 99 -32.88 24.64 31.63
C THR A 99 -32.20 23.28 31.60
N ASP A 100 -32.52 22.46 30.61
CA ASP A 100 -31.89 21.15 30.44
C ASP A 100 -30.43 21.27 29.96
N SER A 101 -29.68 20.16 29.95
CA SER A 101 -28.30 20.12 29.48
C SER A 101 -28.12 20.47 27.98
N LYS A 102 -29.22 20.54 27.22
CA LYS A 102 -29.26 20.93 25.81
C LYS A 102 -29.62 22.41 25.61
N GLY A 103 -29.84 23.17 26.69
CA GLY A 103 -30.13 24.60 26.68
C GLY A 103 -31.60 24.96 26.48
N ASN A 104 -32.54 24.00 26.56
CA ASN A 104 -33.97 24.26 26.42
C ASN A 104 -34.57 24.76 27.74
N VAL A 105 -35.32 25.86 27.71
CA VAL A 105 -36.04 26.39 28.87
C VAL A 105 -37.43 25.74 28.96
N ILE A 106 -37.72 25.08 30.07
CA ILE A 106 -38.94 24.32 30.35
C ILE A 106 -39.62 24.92 31.58
N SER A 107 -40.93 25.14 31.51
CA SER A 107 -41.73 25.57 32.66
C SER A 107 -42.09 24.38 33.55
N VAL A 108 -41.66 24.39 34.80
CA VAL A 108 -41.87 23.33 35.80
C VAL A 108 -42.91 23.76 36.82
N ALA A 109 -43.96 22.95 37.00
CA ALA A 109 -44.98 23.18 38.02
C ALA A 109 -44.44 22.84 39.42
N SER A 110 -44.89 23.55 40.46
CA SER A 110 -44.64 23.17 41.86
C SER A 110 -45.59 22.03 42.26
N LEU A 111 -45.04 20.93 42.77
CA LEU A 111 -45.80 19.72 43.11
C LEU A 111 -45.56 19.31 44.58
N SER A 112 -46.60 18.78 45.23
CA SER A 112 -46.47 18.07 46.51
C SER A 112 -45.79 16.71 46.31
N LYS A 113 -45.35 16.02 47.37
CA LYS A 113 -44.68 14.71 47.24
C LYS A 113 -45.52 13.66 46.52
N GLY A 114 -46.81 13.51 46.85
CA GLY A 114 -47.70 12.58 46.16
C GLY A 114 -48.06 13.03 44.74
N ASP A 115 -48.20 14.34 44.49
CA ASP A 115 -48.42 14.86 43.12
C ASP A 115 -47.19 14.65 42.23
N LEU A 116 -45.99 14.80 42.80
CA LEU A 116 -44.72 14.49 42.15
C LEU A 116 -44.66 13.02 41.77
N ILE A 117 -44.94 12.11 42.70
CA ILE A 117 -44.96 10.66 42.43
C ILE A 117 -45.94 10.32 41.31
N GLY A 118 -47.17 10.83 41.37
CA GLY A 118 -48.17 10.60 40.33
C GLY A 118 -47.73 11.12 38.95
N ALA A 119 -47.11 12.30 38.92
CA ALA A 119 -46.56 12.88 37.69
C ALA A 119 -45.36 12.09 37.15
N MET A 120 -44.48 11.59 38.01
CA MET A 120 -43.35 10.75 37.64
C MET A 120 -43.80 9.41 37.06
N ILE A 121 -44.73 8.71 37.73
CA ILE A 121 -45.32 7.46 37.23
C ILE A 121 -45.94 7.68 35.86
N ASN A 122 -46.78 8.72 35.71
CA ASN A 122 -47.38 9.04 34.42
C ASN A 122 -46.33 9.37 33.35
N SER A 123 -45.26 10.07 33.71
CA SER A 123 -44.14 10.34 32.80
C SER A 123 -43.44 9.06 32.37
N MET A 124 -43.20 8.11 33.27
CA MET A 124 -42.54 6.84 32.94
C MET A 124 -43.39 5.97 32.00
N VAL A 125 -44.71 5.98 32.18
CA VAL A 125 -45.64 5.15 31.39
C VAL A 125 -46.04 5.81 30.05
N ASN A 126 -46.24 7.13 30.05
CA ASN A 126 -46.84 7.86 28.92
C ASN A 126 -45.93 8.91 28.26
N GLY A 127 -44.78 9.26 28.85
CA GLY A 127 -43.93 10.36 28.37
C GLY A 127 -42.41 10.09 28.32
N GLY A 128 -41.95 8.90 28.73
CA GLY A 128 -40.54 8.53 28.82
C GLY A 128 -39.96 7.97 27.52
N SER A 129 -38.67 7.62 27.51
CA SER A 129 -38.06 6.86 26.41
C SER A 129 -38.70 5.47 26.30
N ALA A 130 -38.68 4.87 25.11
CA ALA A 130 -39.21 3.52 24.89
C ALA A 130 -38.56 2.48 25.83
N GLU A 131 -37.26 2.64 26.11
CA GLU A 131 -36.50 1.77 27.00
C GLU A 131 -36.91 1.95 28.48
N SER A 132 -36.97 3.18 28.97
CA SER A 132 -37.37 3.48 30.36
C SER A 132 -38.81 3.04 30.65
N LYS A 133 -39.70 3.22 29.66
CA LYS A 133 -41.07 2.73 29.73
C LYS A 133 -41.11 1.21 29.86
N ALA A 134 -40.39 0.49 28.99
CA ALA A 134 -40.38 -0.97 28.97
C ALA A 134 -39.82 -1.58 30.28
N ILE A 135 -38.77 -0.97 30.87
CA ILE A 135 -38.22 -1.40 32.16
C ILE A 135 -39.24 -1.22 33.29
N PHE A 136 -39.90 -0.05 33.37
CA PHE A 136 -40.86 0.23 34.43
C PHE A 136 -42.14 -0.62 34.30
N GLU A 137 -42.63 -0.83 33.08
CA GLU A 137 -43.75 -1.75 32.81
C GLU A 137 -43.39 -3.20 33.16
N ALA A 138 -42.16 -3.65 32.91
CA ALA A 138 -41.69 -4.97 33.33
C ALA A 138 -41.66 -5.10 34.87
N LYS A 139 -41.15 -4.10 35.60
CA LYS A 139 -41.21 -4.08 37.07
C LYS A 139 -42.64 -4.14 37.59
N ALA A 140 -43.54 -3.33 37.01
CA ALA A 140 -44.96 -3.34 37.37
C ALA A 140 -45.60 -4.70 37.11
N ALA A 141 -45.31 -5.34 35.98
CA ALA A 141 -45.80 -6.68 35.65
C ALA A 141 -45.27 -7.75 36.60
N ALA A 142 -43.99 -7.69 37.02
CA ALA A 142 -43.43 -8.60 38.01
C ALA A 142 -44.08 -8.42 39.39
N SER A 143 -44.31 -7.17 39.81
CA SER A 143 -45.04 -6.85 41.05
C SER A 143 -46.47 -7.37 41.01
N ASP A 144 -47.18 -7.18 39.89
CA ASP A 144 -48.54 -7.70 39.69
C ASP A 144 -48.56 -9.24 39.76
N TYR A 145 -47.57 -9.89 39.17
CA TYR A 145 -47.43 -11.35 39.18
C TYR A 145 -47.17 -11.87 40.60
N PHE A 146 -46.29 -11.19 41.36
CA PHE A 146 -46.04 -11.52 42.76
C PHE A 146 -47.27 -11.30 43.64
N ALA A 147 -48.02 -10.21 43.42
CA ALA A 147 -49.27 -9.95 44.12
C ALA A 147 -50.28 -11.07 43.89
N ASP A 148 -50.47 -11.48 42.63
CA ASP A 148 -51.36 -12.61 42.30
C ASP A 148 -50.86 -13.92 42.89
N ALA A 149 -49.54 -14.14 42.92
CA ALA A 149 -48.95 -15.36 43.43
C ALA A 149 -49.15 -15.55 44.94
N THR A 150 -49.29 -14.44 45.68
CA THR A 150 -49.32 -14.39 47.15
C THR A 150 -50.66 -13.98 47.76
N LEU A 151 -51.66 -13.60 46.95
CA LEU A 151 -52.98 -13.18 47.43
C LEU A 151 -53.66 -14.27 48.28
N GLY A 152 -54.08 -13.90 49.49
CA GLY A 152 -54.74 -14.81 50.43
C GLY A 152 -53.84 -15.93 51.00
N LYS A 153 -52.51 -15.84 50.82
CA LYS A 153 -51.55 -16.83 51.34
C LYS A 153 -50.78 -16.29 52.55
N ASP A 154 -50.37 -17.19 53.43
CA ASP A 154 -49.47 -16.83 54.53
C ASP A 154 -48.05 -16.59 53.99
N ILE A 155 -47.60 -15.34 54.03
CA ILE A 155 -46.29 -14.89 53.58
C ILE A 155 -45.37 -14.48 54.74
N SER A 156 -45.72 -14.80 55.98
CA SER A 156 -44.95 -14.40 57.19
C SER A 156 -43.51 -14.91 57.22
N GLY A 157 -43.18 -15.92 56.40
CA GLY A 157 -41.84 -16.45 56.20
C GLY A 157 -40.98 -15.75 55.14
N LEU A 158 -41.54 -14.80 54.37
CA LEU A 158 -40.78 -14.02 53.38
C LEU A 158 -40.11 -12.82 54.07
N ASP A 159 -38.81 -12.60 53.82
CA ASP A 159 -38.17 -11.36 54.21
C ASP A 159 -38.42 -10.24 53.19
N GLU A 160 -38.42 -8.99 53.64
CA GLU A 160 -38.58 -7.80 52.77
C GLU A 160 -37.45 -7.64 51.75
N GLY A 161 -36.28 -8.25 51.98
CA GLY A 161 -35.17 -8.25 51.05
C GLY A 161 -35.50 -9.03 49.77
N THR A 162 -36.32 -10.06 49.90
CA THR A 162 -36.77 -10.93 48.80
C THR A 162 -37.69 -10.16 47.86
N THR A 163 -38.67 -9.42 48.35
CA THR A 163 -39.60 -8.63 47.51
C THR A 163 -38.94 -7.42 46.86
N SER A 164 -37.90 -6.86 47.49
CA SER A 164 -37.06 -5.80 46.93
C SER A 164 -36.11 -6.34 45.83
N LYS A 165 -35.57 -7.55 46.02
CA LYS A 165 -34.75 -8.26 45.02
C LYS A 165 -35.51 -8.46 43.72
N LEU A 166 -36.77 -8.90 43.77
CA LEU A 166 -37.60 -9.14 42.57
C LEU A 166 -37.69 -7.91 41.66
N ILE A 167 -37.75 -6.70 42.22
CA ILE A 167 -37.83 -5.46 41.44
C ILE A 167 -36.45 -4.98 40.99
N SER A 168 -35.43 -5.07 41.87
CA SER A 168 -34.07 -4.59 41.55
C SER A 168 -33.34 -5.43 40.51
N GLU A 169 -33.70 -6.70 40.31
CA GLU A 169 -33.10 -7.55 39.29
C GLU A 169 -33.55 -7.23 37.85
N ILE A 170 -34.64 -6.49 37.70
CA ILE A 170 -35.14 -6.04 36.39
C ILE A 170 -34.39 -4.77 36.00
N ASN A 171 -33.39 -4.92 35.13
CA ASN A 171 -32.64 -3.81 34.54
C ASN A 171 -32.95 -3.65 33.04
N SER A 172 -33.63 -4.62 32.45
CA SER A 172 -34.12 -4.65 31.07
C SER A 172 -35.50 -5.31 31.02
N ALA A 173 -36.28 -5.08 29.96
CA ALA A 173 -37.60 -5.70 29.81
C ALA A 173 -37.55 -7.23 29.72
N SER A 174 -36.44 -7.80 29.21
CA SER A 174 -36.22 -9.25 29.10
C SER A 174 -36.04 -9.96 30.45
N ASP A 175 -35.74 -9.24 31.54
CA ASP A 175 -35.56 -9.83 32.86
C ASP A 175 -36.88 -10.30 33.51
N LEU A 176 -38.03 -9.88 32.97
CA LEU A 176 -39.36 -10.14 33.54
C LEU A 176 -39.61 -11.64 33.75
N ASP A 177 -39.31 -12.48 32.76
CA ASP A 177 -39.63 -13.90 32.82
C ASP A 177 -38.68 -14.68 33.73
N LYS A 178 -37.43 -14.20 33.89
CA LYS A 178 -36.53 -14.68 34.95
C LYS A 178 -37.17 -14.45 36.32
N VAL A 179 -37.61 -13.23 36.58
CA VAL A 179 -38.20 -12.85 37.88
C VAL A 179 -39.52 -13.56 38.15
N LYS A 180 -40.39 -13.75 37.14
CA LYS A 180 -41.61 -14.56 37.29
C LYS A 180 -41.31 -16.00 37.71
N SER A 181 -40.23 -16.59 37.20
CA SER A 181 -39.82 -17.93 37.63
C SER A 181 -39.28 -17.97 39.06
N GLU A 182 -38.58 -16.92 39.51
CA GLU A 182 -38.21 -16.79 40.93
C GLU A 182 -39.47 -16.69 41.80
N ILE A 183 -40.47 -15.93 41.34
CA ILE A 183 -41.79 -15.83 41.98
C ILE A 183 -42.50 -17.19 42.00
N ASP A 184 -42.46 -17.97 40.93
CA ASP A 184 -43.08 -19.31 40.88
C ASP A 184 -42.41 -20.29 41.85
N GLY A 185 -41.08 -20.25 41.98
CA GLY A 185 -40.37 -21.05 42.98
C GLY A 185 -40.70 -20.65 44.41
N LEU A 186 -40.81 -19.34 44.67
CA LEU A 186 -41.29 -18.82 45.95
C LEU A 186 -42.74 -19.24 46.20
N LYS A 187 -43.61 -19.16 45.19
CA LYS A 187 -45.01 -19.56 45.24
C LYS A 187 -45.14 -21.02 45.66
N GLU A 188 -44.35 -21.92 45.07
CA GLU A 188 -44.35 -23.35 45.42
C GLU A 188 -43.92 -23.58 46.87
N SER A 189 -42.88 -22.89 47.34
CA SER A 189 -42.43 -22.99 48.74
C SER A 189 -43.45 -22.41 49.73
N ILE A 190 -44.14 -21.33 49.37
CA ILE A 190 -45.19 -20.70 50.17
C ILE A 190 -46.41 -21.62 50.23
N ASP A 191 -46.78 -22.20 49.09
CA ASP A 191 -47.90 -23.14 48.98
C ASP A 191 -47.65 -24.35 49.87
N GLU A 192 -46.51 -25.04 49.76
CA GLU A 192 -46.17 -26.17 50.64
C GLU A 192 -46.12 -25.79 52.14
N ALA A 193 -45.68 -24.58 52.47
CA ALA A 193 -45.59 -24.13 53.87
C ALA A 193 -46.96 -23.93 54.52
N GLY A 194 -47.96 -23.50 53.74
CA GLY A 194 -49.33 -23.25 54.18
C GLY A 194 -50.22 -24.49 54.26
N LEU A 195 -49.79 -25.64 53.74
CA LEU A 195 -50.56 -26.89 53.78
C LEU A 195 -50.60 -27.50 55.18
N ASN A 196 -51.71 -28.19 55.49
CA ASN A 196 -51.81 -29.00 56.70
C ASN A 196 -50.88 -30.23 56.57
N LYS A 197 -50.01 -30.47 57.55
CA LYS A 197 -48.94 -31.47 57.43
C LYS A 197 -49.33 -32.77 58.12
N ILE A 198 -49.38 -33.86 57.36
CA ILE A 198 -49.73 -35.20 57.83
C ILE A 198 -48.56 -36.13 57.53
N ALA A 199 -48.02 -36.81 58.55
CA ALA A 199 -46.96 -37.80 58.37
C ALA A 199 -47.56 -39.21 58.45
N LEU A 200 -47.21 -40.06 57.49
CA LEU A 200 -47.56 -41.48 57.51
C LEU A 200 -46.76 -42.22 58.61
N THR A 201 -47.32 -43.32 59.09
CA THR A 201 -46.72 -44.17 60.13
C THR A 201 -46.21 -45.48 59.54
N THR A 202 -45.50 -46.30 60.32
CA THR A 202 -45.01 -47.60 59.81
C THR A 202 -46.10 -48.66 59.67
N GLU A 203 -47.30 -48.41 60.22
CA GLU A 203 -48.47 -49.28 60.09
C GLU A 203 -49.29 -48.89 58.85
N ASN A 204 -50.28 -49.71 58.47
CA ASN A 204 -51.22 -49.29 57.42
C ASN A 204 -52.06 -48.10 57.91
N ASP A 205 -52.00 -46.99 57.19
CA ASP A 205 -52.68 -45.75 57.55
C ASP A 205 -54.07 -45.64 56.92
N THR A 206 -54.99 -44.94 57.61
CA THR A 206 -56.27 -44.49 57.05
C THR A 206 -56.38 -42.99 57.27
N ILE A 207 -56.07 -42.23 56.22
CA ILE A 207 -56.01 -40.77 56.23
C ILE A 207 -57.18 -40.20 55.44
N THR A 208 -57.87 -39.23 56.02
CA THR A 208 -58.79 -38.34 55.31
C THR A 208 -58.31 -36.92 55.56
N GLY A 209 -57.94 -36.22 54.50
CA GLY A 209 -57.50 -34.84 54.54
C GLY A 209 -58.63 -33.88 54.86
N THR A 210 -58.28 -32.60 54.85
CA THR A 210 -59.14 -31.48 55.23
C THR A 210 -59.89 -30.92 54.02
N GLU A 211 -60.60 -29.80 54.22
CA GLU A 211 -61.21 -29.04 53.11
C GLU A 211 -60.24 -28.02 52.48
N GLY A 212 -59.04 -27.87 53.06
CA GLY A 212 -57.92 -27.10 52.50
C GLY A 212 -56.77 -28.04 52.13
N GLY A 213 -55.75 -27.52 51.46
CA GLY A 213 -54.67 -28.38 50.97
C GLY A 213 -53.83 -29.04 52.08
N ASP A 214 -53.51 -30.31 51.87
CA ASP A 214 -52.73 -31.18 52.76
C ASP A 214 -51.37 -31.58 52.15
N LEU A 215 -50.34 -31.64 52.99
CA LEU A 215 -49.03 -32.21 52.67
C LEU A 215 -48.86 -33.52 53.44
N ILE A 216 -49.05 -34.63 52.74
CA ILE A 216 -48.93 -36.00 53.25
C ILE A 216 -47.52 -36.50 52.97
N SER A 217 -46.75 -36.86 54.00
CA SER A 217 -45.34 -37.25 53.86
C SER A 217 -45.10 -38.70 54.24
N GLY A 218 -44.36 -39.43 53.41
CA GLY A 218 -44.00 -40.83 53.62
C GLY A 218 -42.60 -41.19 53.12
N VAL A 219 -42.18 -42.41 53.45
CA VAL A 219 -40.89 -43.00 53.08
C VAL A 219 -41.14 -44.41 52.60
N VAL A 220 -40.54 -44.78 51.47
CA VAL A 220 -40.50 -46.17 51.00
C VAL A 220 -39.11 -46.73 51.31
N GLY A 221 -39.04 -47.60 52.30
CA GLY A 221 -37.79 -48.15 52.85
C GLY A 221 -37.70 -49.67 52.70
N SER A 222 -36.47 -50.19 52.66
CA SER A 222 -36.26 -51.64 52.76
C SER A 222 -36.39 -52.15 54.21
N LEU A 223 -36.26 -51.25 55.18
CA LEU A 223 -36.42 -51.54 56.60
C LEU A 223 -37.85 -51.22 57.04
N ALA A 224 -38.54 -52.18 57.63
CA ALA A 224 -39.91 -51.98 58.14
C ALA A 224 -40.00 -50.82 59.16
N SER A 225 -38.91 -50.51 59.88
CA SER A 225 -38.86 -49.42 60.86
C SER A 225 -38.80 -48.01 60.26
N GLU A 226 -38.58 -47.88 58.94
CA GLU A 226 -38.57 -46.59 58.25
C GLU A 226 -39.61 -46.52 57.11
N ASN A 227 -40.15 -47.66 56.67
CA ASN A 227 -41.18 -47.71 55.63
C ASN A 227 -42.51 -47.21 56.19
N THR A 228 -43.00 -46.09 55.68
CA THR A 228 -44.24 -45.46 56.12
C THR A 228 -45.31 -45.37 55.03
N LEU A 229 -44.93 -45.53 53.75
CA LEU A 229 -45.92 -45.77 52.69
C LEU A 229 -46.03 -47.28 52.46
N ASN A 230 -47.14 -47.87 52.89
CA ASN A 230 -47.45 -49.30 52.85
C ASN A 230 -48.48 -49.63 51.76
N ALA A 231 -48.49 -50.88 51.30
CA ALA A 231 -49.40 -51.33 50.24
C ALA A 231 -50.89 -51.31 50.64
N GLY A 232 -51.19 -51.33 51.94
CA GLY A 232 -52.54 -51.31 52.48
C GLY A 232 -53.04 -49.92 52.90
N ASP A 233 -52.31 -48.86 52.62
CA ASP A 233 -52.69 -47.49 53.02
C ASP A 233 -53.92 -47.01 52.26
N VAL A 234 -54.83 -46.36 53.00
CA VAL A 234 -56.04 -45.72 52.48
C VAL A 234 -55.93 -44.22 52.72
N ILE A 235 -55.62 -43.47 51.66
CA ILE A 235 -55.43 -42.02 51.71
C ILE A 235 -56.46 -41.34 50.80
N ASP A 236 -57.22 -40.43 51.39
CA ASP A 236 -58.15 -39.53 50.71
C ASP A 236 -57.72 -38.10 51.02
N GLY A 237 -57.12 -37.39 50.07
CA GLY A 237 -56.61 -36.02 50.33
C GLY A 237 -57.72 -35.01 50.63
N GLY A 238 -58.97 -35.30 50.27
CA GLY A 238 -60.10 -34.44 50.60
C GLY A 238 -60.35 -33.42 49.50
N ALA A 239 -60.69 -32.19 49.89
CA ALA A 239 -60.85 -31.08 48.95
C ALA A 239 -59.70 -30.11 49.18
N GLY A 240 -59.11 -29.57 48.12
CA GLY A 240 -57.93 -28.72 48.28
C GLY A 240 -56.96 -28.96 47.14
N SER A 241 -55.70 -28.58 47.36
CA SER A 241 -54.59 -28.99 46.49
C SER A 241 -53.65 -29.81 47.36
N ASP A 242 -53.73 -31.12 47.22
CA ASP A 242 -53.14 -32.08 48.13
C ASP A 242 -51.87 -32.69 47.54
N ILE A 243 -50.83 -32.79 48.36
CA ILE A 243 -49.50 -33.24 47.97
C ILE A 243 -49.11 -34.49 48.75
N LEU A 244 -48.79 -35.58 48.06
CA LEU A 244 -48.10 -36.74 48.63
C LEU A 244 -46.60 -36.65 48.34
N LYS A 245 -45.79 -36.45 49.37
CA LYS A 245 -44.33 -36.35 49.30
C LYS A 245 -43.66 -37.62 49.81
N VAL A 246 -42.90 -38.31 48.96
CA VAL A 246 -42.32 -39.62 49.28
C VAL A 246 -40.80 -39.63 49.07
N ASP A 247 -40.06 -40.01 50.09
CA ASP A 247 -38.64 -40.35 49.99
C ASP A 247 -38.47 -41.84 49.60
N LEU A 248 -38.01 -42.09 48.38
CA LEU A 248 -37.85 -43.42 47.80
C LEU A 248 -36.45 -43.97 48.06
N LYS A 249 -36.30 -44.66 49.20
CA LYS A 249 -35.07 -45.41 49.51
C LYS A 249 -35.09 -46.84 48.95
N SER A 250 -36.27 -47.38 48.64
CA SER A 250 -36.52 -48.68 48.01
C SER A 250 -37.60 -48.58 46.91
N ASN A 251 -37.91 -49.69 46.23
CA ASN A 251 -38.97 -49.73 45.21
C ASN A 251 -40.35 -49.86 45.86
N PHE A 252 -41.32 -49.07 45.39
CA PHE A 252 -42.74 -49.21 45.77
C PHE A 252 -43.47 -50.06 44.74
N THR A 253 -44.07 -51.17 45.18
CA THR A 253 -44.74 -52.15 44.30
C THR A 253 -46.21 -51.87 44.07
N GLY A 254 -46.73 -50.74 44.58
CA GLY A 254 -48.11 -50.33 44.44
C GLY A 254 -49.00 -50.82 45.58
N LEU A 255 -50.25 -50.35 45.57
CA LEU A 255 -51.24 -50.70 46.57
C LEU A 255 -51.81 -52.10 46.31
N ASP A 256 -52.13 -52.80 47.39
CA ASP A 256 -52.85 -54.08 47.34
C ASP A 256 -54.37 -53.84 47.22
N SER A 257 -55.19 -54.89 47.32
CA SER A 257 -56.64 -54.76 47.19
C SER A 257 -57.32 -53.99 48.34
N SER A 258 -56.61 -53.73 49.43
CA SER A 258 -57.10 -52.97 50.58
C SER A 258 -56.65 -51.51 50.59
N GLY A 259 -55.56 -51.16 49.89
CA GLY A 259 -55.07 -49.79 49.78
C GLY A 259 -55.70 -48.99 48.64
N VAL A 260 -55.85 -47.68 48.85
CA VAL A 260 -56.27 -46.71 47.81
C VAL A 260 -55.70 -45.33 48.13
N ILE A 261 -55.23 -44.61 47.11
CA ILE A 261 -54.89 -43.19 47.23
C ILE A 261 -55.75 -42.42 46.23
N LYS A 262 -56.52 -41.44 46.70
CA LYS A 262 -57.39 -40.59 45.87
C LYS A 262 -57.42 -39.16 46.42
N GLY A 263 -57.86 -38.21 45.59
CA GLY A 263 -57.90 -36.80 45.95
C GLY A 263 -56.51 -36.24 46.32
N VAL A 264 -55.45 -36.75 45.68
CA VAL A 264 -54.09 -36.22 45.83
C VAL A 264 -53.65 -35.72 44.46
N GLU A 265 -53.59 -34.41 44.29
CA GLU A 265 -53.31 -33.79 43.00
C GLU A 265 -51.83 -33.79 42.64
N LYS A 266 -50.90 -33.71 43.62
CA LYS A 266 -49.46 -33.73 43.35
C LYS A 266 -48.78 -34.89 44.08
N ILE A 267 -48.00 -35.68 43.35
CA ILE A 267 -47.09 -36.67 43.94
C ILE A 267 -45.66 -36.18 43.73
N SER A 268 -44.92 -35.98 44.82
CA SER A 268 -43.52 -35.57 44.82
C SER A 268 -42.62 -36.70 45.30
N LEU A 269 -41.86 -37.30 44.39
CA LEU A 269 -40.95 -38.40 44.67
C LEU A 269 -39.50 -37.91 44.68
N LEU A 270 -38.80 -38.19 45.78
CA LEU A 270 -37.37 -37.95 45.92
C LEU A 270 -36.62 -39.29 45.89
N ASN A 271 -35.62 -39.42 45.02
CA ASN A 271 -34.65 -40.52 45.10
C ASN A 271 -33.23 -39.92 45.11
N SER A 272 -32.69 -39.75 46.32
CA SER A 272 -31.30 -39.35 46.55
C SER A 272 -30.32 -40.53 46.56
N GLY A 273 -30.79 -41.73 46.20
CA GLY A 273 -29.98 -42.94 46.15
C GLY A 273 -29.02 -43.00 44.96
N LEU A 274 -28.10 -43.97 45.01
CA LEU A 274 -27.08 -44.18 43.96
C LEU A 274 -27.58 -45.01 42.76
N ILE A 275 -28.81 -45.50 42.80
CA ILE A 275 -29.45 -46.31 41.74
C ILE A 275 -30.88 -45.85 41.48
N SER A 276 -31.41 -46.17 40.29
CA SER A 276 -32.81 -45.91 39.94
C SER A 276 -33.78 -46.68 40.86
N ARG A 277 -34.98 -46.12 41.07
CA ARG A 277 -36.05 -46.71 41.88
C ARG A 277 -37.36 -46.79 41.09
N THR A 278 -38.18 -47.79 41.38
CA THR A 278 -39.49 -47.95 40.75
C THR A 278 -40.61 -47.52 41.71
N PHE A 279 -41.61 -46.82 41.20
CA PHE A 279 -42.84 -46.46 41.91
C PHE A 279 -44.06 -46.91 41.10
N ASP A 280 -44.73 -47.97 41.54
CA ASP A 280 -45.97 -48.44 40.93
C ASP A 280 -47.17 -47.64 41.47
N ALA A 281 -47.79 -46.81 40.64
CA ALA A 281 -48.95 -45.99 40.98
C ALA A 281 -50.28 -46.76 40.91
N LYS A 282 -50.25 -48.09 40.83
CA LYS A 282 -51.46 -48.92 40.87
C LYS A 282 -52.27 -48.64 42.14
N GLY A 283 -53.55 -48.31 41.95
CA GLY A 283 -54.49 -47.99 43.02
C GLY A 283 -54.51 -46.50 43.41
N ILE A 284 -53.70 -45.67 42.76
CA ILE A 284 -53.65 -44.22 42.93
C ILE A 284 -54.47 -43.54 41.82
N LYS A 285 -55.31 -42.57 42.17
CA LYS A 285 -56.20 -41.83 41.26
C LYS A 285 -56.06 -40.33 41.44
N ASP A 286 -56.53 -39.58 40.45
CA ASP A 286 -56.73 -38.12 40.47
C ASP A 286 -55.44 -37.27 40.51
N VAL A 287 -54.29 -37.88 40.18
CA VAL A 287 -52.99 -37.18 40.15
C VAL A 287 -52.94 -36.21 38.98
N GLN A 288 -52.72 -34.94 39.24
CA GLN A 288 -52.55 -33.90 38.23
C GLN A 288 -51.07 -33.63 37.93
N THR A 289 -50.20 -33.75 38.93
CA THR A 289 -48.76 -33.48 38.81
C THR A 289 -47.91 -34.57 39.44
N LEU A 290 -46.89 -35.03 38.73
CA LEU A 290 -45.88 -35.98 39.19
C LEU A 290 -44.50 -35.30 39.19
N ALA A 291 -44.02 -34.91 40.36
CA ALA A 291 -42.70 -34.32 40.54
C ALA A 291 -41.67 -35.40 40.90
N LEU A 292 -40.64 -35.53 40.06
CA LEU A 292 -39.58 -36.52 40.17
C LEU A 292 -38.24 -35.81 40.35
N ASN A 293 -37.66 -35.95 41.54
CA ASN A 293 -36.34 -35.40 41.86
C ASN A 293 -35.35 -36.54 42.09
N SER A 294 -34.52 -36.81 41.08
CA SER A 294 -33.50 -37.86 41.18
C SER A 294 -32.45 -37.74 40.11
N GLU A 295 -31.18 -37.79 40.50
CA GLU A 295 -30.06 -37.91 39.55
C GLU A 295 -30.08 -39.25 38.80
N LYS A 296 -30.43 -40.35 39.49
CA LYS A 296 -30.36 -41.72 38.95
C LYS A 296 -31.66 -42.20 38.30
N GLY A 297 -32.73 -41.42 38.43
CA GLY A 297 -34.04 -41.70 37.85
C GLY A 297 -35.02 -42.37 38.80
N ILE A 298 -36.30 -42.20 38.46
CA ILE A 298 -37.44 -42.85 39.10
C ILE A 298 -38.31 -43.39 37.96
N GLU A 299 -38.55 -44.69 37.93
CA GLU A 299 -39.43 -45.36 36.99
C GLU A 299 -40.83 -45.45 37.59
N VAL A 300 -41.76 -44.63 37.11
CA VAL A 300 -43.17 -44.69 37.51
C VAL A 300 -43.91 -45.61 36.54
N LYS A 301 -44.91 -46.36 37.04
CA LYS A 301 -45.79 -47.21 36.21
C LYS A 301 -47.24 -47.21 36.70
N ASN A 302 -48.18 -47.57 35.82
CA ASN A 302 -49.61 -47.75 36.10
C ASN A 302 -50.36 -46.51 36.62
N LEU A 303 -49.94 -45.29 36.28
CA LEU A 303 -50.67 -44.07 36.61
C LEU A 303 -51.99 -44.01 35.82
N ALA A 304 -53.09 -43.66 36.49
CA ALA A 304 -54.44 -43.84 35.97
C ALA A 304 -54.87 -42.82 34.90
N ASN A 305 -54.21 -41.67 34.81
CA ASN A 305 -54.52 -40.56 33.90
C ASN A 305 -53.24 -39.83 33.52
N ILE A 306 -53.28 -39.06 32.43
CA ILE A 306 -52.19 -38.17 32.03
C ILE A 306 -52.03 -37.07 33.10
N ALA A 307 -50.79 -36.86 33.56
CA ALA A 307 -50.43 -35.89 34.57
C ALA A 307 -49.25 -35.04 34.07
N ASP A 308 -49.14 -33.80 34.54
CA ASP A 308 -47.97 -32.97 34.32
C ASP A 308 -46.77 -33.60 35.02
N ILE A 309 -45.62 -33.67 34.36
CA ILE A 309 -44.41 -34.28 34.93
C ILE A 309 -43.38 -33.18 35.19
N GLU A 310 -42.83 -33.13 36.40
CA GLU A 310 -41.72 -32.26 36.74
C GLU A 310 -40.44 -33.08 36.96
N LEU A 311 -39.45 -32.91 36.10
CA LEU A 311 -38.15 -33.57 36.21
C LEU A 311 -37.10 -32.61 36.74
N THR A 312 -36.51 -32.97 37.88
CA THR A 312 -35.43 -32.20 38.49
C THR A 312 -34.17 -33.05 38.64
N ASN A 313 -33.05 -32.50 38.14
CA ASN A 313 -31.70 -33.08 38.21
C ASN A 313 -31.52 -34.46 37.55
N LEU A 314 -32.41 -34.92 36.68
CA LEU A 314 -32.30 -36.24 36.06
C LEU A 314 -31.07 -36.38 35.17
N GLN A 315 -30.18 -37.35 35.45
CA GLN A 315 -28.98 -37.64 34.67
C GLN A 315 -28.94 -39.08 34.12
N ALA A 316 -30.02 -39.84 34.30
CA ALA A 316 -30.16 -41.17 33.71
C ALA A 316 -30.17 -41.10 32.18
N ALA A 317 -29.70 -42.14 31.50
CA ALA A 317 -29.61 -42.14 30.04
C ALA A 317 -30.99 -42.05 29.34
N ASN A 318 -32.05 -42.56 29.98
CA ASN A 318 -33.39 -42.65 29.40
C ASN A 318 -34.45 -42.27 30.44
N PHE A 319 -35.53 -41.65 29.98
CA PHE A 319 -36.77 -41.42 30.69
C PHE A 319 -37.94 -41.81 29.78
N ASN A 320 -38.75 -42.77 30.22
CA ASN A 320 -39.85 -43.29 29.41
C ASN A 320 -41.19 -42.81 29.96
N VAL A 321 -41.81 -41.88 29.22
CA VAL A 321 -43.14 -41.32 29.52
C VAL A 321 -44.22 -42.37 29.28
N ASP A 322 -44.11 -43.16 28.21
CA ASP A 322 -45.12 -44.15 27.83
C ASP A 322 -45.31 -45.22 28.91
N SER A 323 -44.25 -45.57 29.65
CA SER A 323 -44.31 -46.56 30.73
C SER A 323 -44.97 -46.06 32.02
N ILE A 324 -45.16 -44.75 32.19
CA ILE A 324 -45.73 -44.16 33.40
C ILE A 324 -47.19 -44.54 33.55
N TYR A 325 -47.93 -44.56 32.45
CA TYR A 325 -49.37 -44.67 32.45
C TYR A 325 -49.86 -46.11 32.38
N ALA A 326 -51.06 -46.34 32.90
CA ALA A 326 -51.75 -47.61 32.75
C ALA A 326 -52.13 -47.87 31.28
N ASP A 327 -52.40 -49.14 30.95
CA ASP A 327 -52.80 -49.55 29.61
C ASP A 327 -54.00 -48.73 29.11
N LYS A 328 -53.96 -48.33 27.84
CA LYS A 328 -54.98 -47.52 27.13
C LYS A 328 -55.11 -46.04 27.53
N VAL A 329 -54.36 -45.54 28.51
CA VAL A 329 -54.39 -44.11 28.87
C VAL A 329 -53.88 -43.24 27.71
N LEU A 330 -52.91 -43.75 26.95
CA LEU A 330 -52.28 -43.09 25.80
C LEU A 330 -52.74 -43.66 24.44
N ASP A 331 -53.96 -44.21 24.36
CA ASP A 331 -54.52 -44.71 23.09
C ASP A 331 -55.26 -43.59 22.31
N GLY A 332 -55.18 -42.34 22.78
CA GLY A 332 -55.72 -41.19 22.10
C GLY A 332 -54.97 -40.90 20.79
N SER A 333 -55.43 -39.88 20.06
CA SER A 333 -54.76 -39.41 18.83
C SER A 333 -54.38 -37.92 18.90
N ALA A 334 -54.45 -37.37 20.10
CA ALA A 334 -54.16 -35.99 20.44
C ALA A 334 -53.69 -35.89 21.90
N ASP A 335 -52.99 -36.92 22.39
CA ASP A 335 -52.53 -36.95 23.77
C ASP A 335 -51.47 -35.85 23.99
N VAL A 336 -51.57 -35.15 25.12
CA VAL A 336 -50.72 -34.01 25.47
C VAL A 336 -49.94 -34.33 26.74
N GLN A 337 -48.61 -34.33 26.66
CA GLN A 337 -47.74 -34.42 27.84
C GLN A 337 -47.09 -33.07 28.12
N ASN A 338 -47.32 -32.52 29.31
CA ASN A 338 -46.54 -31.41 29.83
C ASN A 338 -45.36 -31.94 30.64
N LEU A 339 -44.15 -31.50 30.31
CA LEU A 339 -42.90 -31.90 30.96
C LEU A 339 -42.11 -30.66 31.36
N LYS A 340 -42.06 -30.36 32.66
CA LYS A 340 -41.17 -29.35 33.23
C LYS A 340 -39.80 -29.98 33.47
N VAL A 341 -38.74 -29.35 33.00
CA VAL A 341 -37.37 -29.83 33.11
C VAL A 341 -36.49 -28.78 33.78
N ASN A 342 -35.68 -29.22 34.74
CA ASN A 342 -34.71 -28.38 35.43
C ASN A 342 -33.43 -29.18 35.70
N GLY A 343 -32.37 -28.89 34.95
CA GLY A 343 -31.10 -29.61 35.06
C GLY A 343 -31.19 -31.07 34.62
N VAL A 344 -31.96 -31.37 33.56
CA VAL A 344 -32.08 -32.72 33.01
C VAL A 344 -30.99 -32.94 31.97
N GLY A 345 -30.11 -33.92 32.19
CA GLY A 345 -28.97 -34.22 31.33
C GLY A 345 -27.84 -33.21 31.43
N ALA A 346 -26.82 -33.41 30.59
CA ALA A 346 -25.67 -32.52 30.46
C ALA A 346 -25.15 -32.49 29.02
N LYS A 347 -24.34 -31.48 28.67
CA LYS A 347 -23.67 -31.41 27.37
C LYS A 347 -22.83 -32.67 27.11
N GLY A 348 -23.14 -33.39 26.02
CA GLY A 348 -22.50 -34.68 25.68
C GLY A 348 -23.11 -35.90 26.38
N ALA A 349 -24.09 -35.71 27.26
CA ALA A 349 -24.81 -36.74 27.99
C ALA A 349 -26.30 -36.39 28.10
N SER A 350 -26.96 -36.15 26.96
CA SER A 350 -28.39 -35.85 26.89
C SER A 350 -29.24 -37.05 27.31
N VAL A 351 -30.37 -36.78 27.97
CA VAL A 351 -31.36 -37.80 28.39
C VAL A 351 -32.30 -38.11 27.23
N ALA A 352 -32.45 -39.40 26.91
CA ALA A 352 -33.43 -39.84 25.91
C ALA A 352 -34.85 -39.77 26.50
N ILE A 353 -35.77 -39.05 25.86
CA ILE A 353 -37.18 -39.00 26.27
C ILE A 353 -37.99 -39.89 25.32
N THR A 354 -38.49 -41.01 25.83
CA THR A 354 -39.40 -41.90 25.07
C THR A 354 -40.84 -41.47 25.35
N ALA A 355 -41.53 -41.00 24.32
CA ALA A 355 -42.91 -40.53 24.37
C ALA A 355 -43.61 -40.86 23.03
N ASP A 356 -43.47 -42.11 22.58
CA ASP A 356 -43.87 -42.56 21.24
C ASP A 356 -45.39 -42.58 21.07
N LYS A 357 -46.15 -42.66 22.17
CA LYS A 357 -47.62 -42.59 22.17
C LYS A 357 -48.16 -41.19 22.45
N ILE A 358 -47.30 -40.18 22.55
CA ILE A 358 -47.71 -38.79 22.80
C ILE A 358 -47.64 -37.98 21.51
N GLU A 359 -48.76 -37.43 21.06
CA GLU A 359 -48.76 -36.54 19.89
C GLU A 359 -48.20 -35.15 20.19
N ASN A 360 -48.54 -34.56 21.33
CA ASN A 360 -48.14 -33.19 21.68
C ASN A 360 -47.27 -33.18 22.94
N LEU A 361 -45.99 -32.84 22.80
CA LEU A 361 -45.07 -32.71 23.93
C LEU A 361 -44.80 -31.24 24.23
N SER A 362 -45.18 -30.77 25.42
CA SER A 362 -44.90 -29.42 25.90
C SER A 362 -43.77 -29.44 26.92
N LEU A 363 -42.62 -28.89 26.56
CA LEU A 363 -41.43 -28.77 27.40
C LEU A 363 -41.40 -27.41 28.09
N ASN A 364 -41.21 -27.39 29.41
CA ASN A 364 -41.01 -26.17 30.19
C ASN A 364 -39.63 -26.18 30.86
N ALA A 365 -38.64 -25.53 30.24
CA ALA A 365 -37.28 -25.48 30.75
C ALA A 365 -37.12 -24.36 31.78
N THR A 366 -36.76 -24.73 33.01
CA THR A 366 -36.65 -23.80 34.14
C THR A 366 -35.37 -24.03 34.93
N GLY A 367 -34.86 -22.99 35.59
CA GLY A 367 -33.70 -23.10 36.48
C GLY A 367 -32.40 -23.38 35.72
N LYS A 368 -31.97 -24.65 35.65
CA LYS A 368 -30.72 -25.07 35.00
C LYS A 368 -30.97 -25.61 33.58
N ASP A 369 -29.96 -25.42 32.72
CA ASP A 369 -29.92 -25.94 31.36
C ASP A 369 -30.30 -27.43 31.29
N SER A 370 -31.06 -27.80 30.25
CA SER A 370 -31.49 -29.19 30.02
C SER A 370 -31.10 -29.68 28.63
N PHE A 371 -30.72 -30.95 28.54
CA PHE A 371 -30.19 -31.62 27.35
C PHE A 371 -30.98 -32.90 27.10
N LEU A 372 -31.87 -32.87 26.10
CA LEU A 372 -32.79 -33.94 25.77
C LEU A 372 -32.49 -34.49 24.38
N LYS A 373 -32.77 -35.77 24.16
CA LYS A 373 -32.64 -36.43 22.85
C LYS A 373 -33.75 -37.43 22.62
N ASP A 374 -33.78 -37.99 21.42
CA ASP A 374 -34.70 -39.05 20.99
C ASP A 374 -36.18 -38.66 21.00
N ILE A 375 -36.50 -37.37 20.87
CA ILE A 375 -37.89 -36.87 20.87
C ILE A 375 -38.62 -37.34 19.60
N THR A 376 -39.77 -37.99 19.76
CA THR A 376 -40.57 -38.58 18.66
C THR A 376 -41.96 -37.96 18.48
N SER A 377 -42.46 -37.22 19.49
CA SER A 377 -43.79 -36.61 19.47
C SER A 377 -44.01 -35.70 18.26
N LYS A 378 -45.21 -35.76 17.70
CA LYS A 378 -45.55 -35.09 16.44
C LYS A 378 -45.38 -33.57 16.52
N ASP A 379 -45.90 -32.94 17.56
CA ASP A 379 -45.86 -31.50 17.77
C ASP A 379 -45.15 -31.21 19.11
N VAL A 380 -44.05 -30.46 19.06
CA VAL A 380 -43.23 -30.15 20.24
C VAL A 380 -43.30 -28.65 20.52
N SER A 381 -43.65 -28.27 21.75
CA SER A 381 -43.59 -26.88 22.20
C SER A 381 -42.58 -26.70 23.31
N VAL A 382 -41.91 -25.54 23.34
CA VAL A 382 -40.92 -25.19 24.35
C VAL A 382 -41.29 -23.85 24.96
N LYS A 383 -41.25 -23.78 26.28
CA LYS A 383 -41.40 -22.56 27.06
C LYS A 383 -40.41 -22.52 28.22
N GLY A 384 -40.36 -21.40 28.91
CA GLY A 384 -39.51 -21.21 30.08
C GLY A 384 -38.21 -20.49 29.78
N ASN A 385 -37.41 -20.29 30.81
CA ASN A 385 -36.29 -19.34 30.85
C ASN A 385 -34.90 -19.97 30.87
N ALA A 386 -34.80 -21.29 31.05
CA ALA A 386 -33.53 -21.99 31.00
C ALA A 386 -33.21 -22.42 29.57
N ASN A 387 -31.93 -22.57 29.25
CA ASN A 387 -31.54 -23.05 27.93
C ASN A 387 -31.90 -24.52 27.77
N ILE A 388 -32.30 -24.91 26.57
CA ILE A 388 -32.62 -26.30 26.25
C ILE A 388 -31.96 -26.73 24.94
N THR A 389 -31.32 -27.90 24.98
CA THR A 389 -30.80 -28.57 23.79
C THR A 389 -31.64 -29.80 23.48
N LEU A 390 -32.07 -29.94 22.23
CA LEU A 390 -32.94 -31.01 21.75
C LEU A 390 -32.28 -31.74 20.58
N GLU A 391 -32.37 -33.06 20.58
CA GLU A 391 -32.15 -33.90 19.40
C GLU A 391 -33.43 -34.71 19.15
N VAL A 392 -33.99 -34.58 17.95
CA VAL A 392 -35.27 -35.23 17.61
C VAL A 392 -35.08 -36.39 16.62
N LYS A 393 -36.06 -37.29 16.58
CA LYS A 393 -36.14 -38.41 15.63
C LYS A 393 -37.15 -38.14 14.52
N ALA A 394 -37.28 -39.10 13.61
CA ALA A 394 -38.36 -39.09 12.62
C ALA A 394 -39.73 -39.18 13.32
N GLY A 395 -40.70 -38.39 12.86
CA GLY A 395 -42.05 -38.31 13.44
C GLY A 395 -42.45 -36.90 13.86
N VAL A 396 -41.48 -36.07 14.25
CA VAL A 396 -41.71 -34.66 14.60
C VAL A 396 -42.05 -33.83 13.35
N ASN A 397 -43.14 -33.08 13.41
CA ASN A 397 -43.69 -32.24 12.35
C ASN A 397 -43.64 -30.74 12.69
N SER A 398 -43.61 -30.36 13.97
CA SER A 398 -43.48 -28.95 14.37
C SER A 398 -42.67 -28.79 15.65
N LEU A 399 -41.93 -27.69 15.72
CA LEU A 399 -41.29 -27.17 16.93
C LEU A 399 -41.75 -25.73 17.13
N ASP A 400 -42.38 -25.41 18.25
CA ASP A 400 -42.78 -24.04 18.61
C ASP A 400 -42.20 -23.65 19.97
N ALA A 401 -41.11 -22.89 19.93
CA ALA A 401 -40.43 -22.34 21.10
C ALA A 401 -40.73 -20.85 21.33
N SER A 402 -41.76 -20.29 20.69
CA SER A 402 -42.08 -18.85 20.77
C SER A 402 -42.39 -18.33 22.17
N ALA A 403 -42.65 -19.22 23.13
CA ALA A 403 -42.86 -18.90 24.54
C ALA A 403 -41.62 -19.11 25.41
N SER A 404 -40.45 -19.39 24.83
CA SER A 404 -39.19 -19.54 25.55
C SER A 404 -38.41 -18.22 25.57
N SER A 405 -37.84 -17.90 26.73
CA SER A 405 -36.92 -16.79 26.89
C SER A 405 -35.46 -17.23 27.05
N GLY A 406 -35.21 -18.55 27.15
CA GLY A 406 -33.88 -19.15 27.15
C GLY A 406 -33.48 -19.57 25.74
N LYS A 407 -32.19 -19.86 25.53
CA LYS A 407 -31.67 -20.36 24.25
C LYS A 407 -32.20 -21.76 23.95
N VAL A 408 -32.76 -21.95 22.77
CA VAL A 408 -33.19 -23.23 22.22
C VAL A 408 -32.21 -23.67 21.14
N SER A 409 -31.62 -24.85 21.30
CA SER A 409 -30.76 -25.47 20.30
C SER A 409 -31.31 -26.82 19.90
N ALA A 410 -31.86 -26.95 18.68
CA ALA A 410 -32.50 -28.19 18.25
C ALA A 410 -31.85 -28.78 16.98
N ASP A 411 -31.42 -30.04 17.07
CA ASP A 411 -31.08 -30.87 15.92
C ASP A 411 -32.35 -31.55 15.39
N LEU A 412 -32.80 -31.07 14.23
CA LEU A 412 -34.02 -31.47 13.52
C LEU A 412 -33.72 -32.25 12.22
N LYS A 413 -32.48 -32.68 11.98
CA LYS A 413 -32.09 -33.31 10.70
C LYS A 413 -32.91 -34.55 10.34
N ALA A 414 -33.29 -35.35 11.34
CA ALA A 414 -34.05 -36.58 11.14
C ALA A 414 -35.57 -36.35 10.98
N ALA A 415 -36.07 -35.17 11.38
CA ALA A 415 -37.48 -34.84 11.37
C ALA A 415 -37.99 -34.34 10.01
N ASP A 416 -39.31 -34.34 9.85
CA ASP A 416 -40.02 -33.79 8.68
C ASP A 416 -40.81 -32.55 9.12
N VAL A 417 -40.10 -31.63 9.79
CA VAL A 417 -40.71 -30.42 10.33
C VAL A 417 -41.32 -29.58 9.22
N LYS A 418 -42.45 -28.94 9.50
CA LYS A 418 -43.11 -27.98 8.62
C LYS A 418 -42.92 -26.56 9.12
N THR A 419 -42.92 -26.41 10.45
CA THR A 419 -42.76 -25.13 11.13
C THR A 419 -41.78 -25.27 12.29
N VAL A 420 -40.87 -24.32 12.37
CA VAL A 420 -39.91 -24.15 13.48
C VAL A 420 -40.03 -22.70 13.92
N LYS A 421 -40.33 -22.47 15.20
CA LYS A 421 -40.29 -21.13 15.81
C LYS A 421 -39.35 -21.12 16.99
N GLY A 422 -38.44 -20.15 17.04
CA GLY A 422 -37.64 -19.82 18.21
C GLY A 422 -38.34 -18.84 19.15
N GLY A 423 -37.67 -18.59 20.27
CA GLY A 423 -38.09 -17.74 21.38
C GLY A 423 -37.42 -16.37 21.33
N SER A 424 -37.04 -15.84 22.50
CA SER A 424 -36.31 -14.58 22.62
C SER A 424 -34.82 -14.72 22.93
N GLY A 425 -34.29 -15.96 22.91
CA GLY A 425 -32.88 -16.25 23.10
C GLY A 425 -32.14 -16.42 21.78
N ASP A 426 -30.80 -16.46 21.79
CA ASP A 426 -30.00 -16.70 20.58
C ASP A 426 -30.11 -18.16 20.11
N ASP A 427 -31.14 -18.47 19.32
CA ASP A 427 -31.55 -19.83 19.01
C ASP A 427 -30.74 -20.45 17.87
N LYS A 428 -30.68 -21.78 17.85
CA LYS A 428 -30.01 -22.55 16.80
C LYS A 428 -30.84 -23.74 16.35
N PHE A 429 -31.14 -23.81 15.06
CA PHE A 429 -31.87 -24.93 14.47
C PHE A 429 -31.05 -25.61 13.39
N VAL A 430 -30.92 -26.94 13.45
CA VAL A 430 -30.25 -27.74 12.41
C VAL A 430 -31.28 -28.55 11.64
N VAL A 431 -31.37 -28.39 10.33
CA VAL A 431 -32.36 -29.06 9.47
C VAL A 431 -31.69 -29.91 8.38
N GLY A 432 -32.38 -30.97 7.94
CA GLY A 432 -31.87 -31.95 6.95
C GLY A 432 -32.13 -31.55 5.49
N THR A 433 -32.34 -32.51 4.58
CA THR A 433 -32.66 -32.23 3.15
C THR A 433 -34.13 -31.89 2.90
N LYS A 434 -35.01 -32.09 3.88
CA LYS A 434 -36.46 -31.88 3.75
C LYS A 434 -36.89 -30.40 3.87
N VAL A 435 -35.94 -29.46 3.86
CA VAL A 435 -36.18 -28.03 4.13
C VAL A 435 -36.95 -27.28 3.05
N ALA A 436 -37.18 -27.87 1.87
CA ALA A 436 -37.77 -27.15 0.73
C ALA A 436 -39.15 -26.53 1.02
N ASN A 437 -39.84 -26.95 2.09
CA ASN A 437 -41.14 -26.42 2.52
C ASN A 437 -41.20 -26.03 4.01
N VAL A 438 -40.06 -25.87 4.69
CA VAL A 438 -40.04 -25.50 6.12
C VAL A 438 -40.21 -24.00 6.25
N ASN A 439 -41.06 -23.59 7.20
CA ASN A 439 -41.13 -22.22 7.69
C ASN A 439 -40.35 -22.12 9.01
N VAL A 440 -39.20 -21.45 8.98
CA VAL A 440 -38.37 -21.17 10.15
C VAL A 440 -38.56 -19.71 10.54
N ASP A 441 -38.87 -19.47 11.81
CA ASP A 441 -38.89 -18.16 12.44
C ASP A 441 -37.93 -18.22 13.64
N GLY A 442 -36.83 -17.46 13.65
CA GLY A 442 -35.88 -17.49 14.77
C GLY A 442 -36.43 -16.84 16.04
N GLY A 443 -37.38 -15.92 15.90
CA GLY A 443 -37.90 -15.15 17.03
C GLY A 443 -37.11 -13.86 17.25
N ALA A 444 -36.75 -13.56 18.51
CA ALA A 444 -35.89 -12.43 18.82
C ALA A 444 -34.55 -12.96 19.34
N GLY A 445 -33.45 -12.29 19.00
CA GLY A 445 -32.11 -12.78 19.33
C GLY A 445 -31.21 -12.67 18.11
N ASN A 446 -30.03 -13.28 18.17
CA ASN A 446 -29.20 -13.51 17.01
C ASN A 446 -29.26 -15.00 16.63
N ASP A 447 -30.16 -15.32 15.71
CA ASP A 447 -30.57 -16.70 15.47
C ASP A 447 -29.79 -17.35 14.32
N GLU A 448 -29.51 -18.65 14.45
CA GLU A 448 -28.79 -19.45 13.46
C GLU A 448 -29.62 -20.61 12.90
N LEU A 449 -29.76 -20.67 11.58
CA LEU A 449 -30.28 -21.83 10.86
C LEU A 449 -29.15 -22.59 10.15
N GLU A 450 -28.88 -23.82 10.57
CA GLU A 450 -27.93 -24.72 9.93
C GLU A 450 -28.67 -25.71 8.99
N ILE A 451 -28.30 -25.74 7.72
CA ILE A 451 -28.90 -26.61 6.68
C ILE A 451 -27.89 -27.68 6.28
N ASN A 452 -28.21 -28.94 6.57
CA ASN A 452 -27.43 -30.11 6.15
C ASN A 452 -28.16 -30.84 5.01
N GLY A 453 -27.69 -30.68 3.77
CA GLY A 453 -28.40 -31.28 2.63
C GLY A 453 -27.82 -31.03 1.24
N ALA A 454 -28.61 -31.36 0.22
CA ALA A 454 -28.31 -31.24 -1.20
C ALA A 454 -29.62 -31.03 -2.00
N GLY A 455 -29.52 -30.70 -3.29
CA GLY A 455 -30.64 -30.43 -4.17
C GLY A 455 -31.03 -28.95 -4.20
N THR A 456 -32.25 -28.63 -4.62
CA THR A 456 -32.78 -27.25 -4.61
C THR A 456 -33.71 -27.07 -3.42
N LEU A 457 -33.40 -26.11 -2.54
CA LEU A 457 -34.17 -25.78 -1.35
C LEU A 457 -34.67 -24.33 -1.42
N LYS A 458 -35.89 -24.10 -0.94
CA LYS A 458 -36.52 -22.78 -0.86
C LYS A 458 -37.27 -22.63 0.48
N PRO A 459 -36.55 -22.60 1.61
CA PRO A 459 -37.18 -22.40 2.91
C PRO A 459 -37.81 -20.99 3.00
N THR A 460 -38.82 -20.85 3.85
CA THR A 460 -39.28 -19.53 4.29
C THR A 460 -38.61 -19.26 5.63
N VAL A 461 -37.89 -18.14 5.75
CA VAL A 461 -37.04 -17.84 6.91
C VAL A 461 -37.34 -16.41 7.37
N ALA A 462 -37.80 -16.25 8.59
CA ALA A 462 -38.04 -14.95 9.24
C ALA A 462 -37.18 -14.83 10.50
N ASN A 463 -36.71 -13.62 10.80
CA ASN A 463 -35.95 -13.34 12.03
C ASN A 463 -34.80 -14.33 12.26
N VAL A 464 -33.99 -14.57 11.22
CA VAL A 464 -32.76 -15.37 11.32
C VAL A 464 -31.65 -14.58 10.66
N GLU A 465 -30.62 -14.24 11.42
CA GLU A 465 -29.52 -13.40 10.96
C GLU A 465 -28.43 -14.21 10.27
N LYS A 466 -28.22 -15.45 10.74
CA LYS A 466 -27.15 -16.35 10.30
C LYS A 466 -27.68 -17.65 9.71
N VAL A 467 -27.18 -17.99 8.53
CA VAL A 467 -27.36 -19.33 7.95
C VAL A 467 -26.03 -20.04 7.83
N THR A 468 -25.98 -21.32 8.22
CA THR A 468 -24.80 -22.19 8.06
C THR A 468 -25.14 -23.34 7.12
N LEU A 469 -24.34 -23.52 6.06
CA LEU A 469 -24.54 -24.59 5.08
C LEU A 469 -23.52 -25.72 5.27
N ASP A 470 -24.02 -26.93 5.44
CA ASP A 470 -23.26 -28.18 5.42
C ASP A 470 -23.73 -29.02 4.22
N ALA A 471 -23.30 -28.62 3.03
CA ALA A 471 -23.74 -29.23 1.78
C ALA A 471 -23.11 -30.61 1.60
N THR A 472 -23.94 -31.65 1.61
CA THR A 472 -23.53 -33.06 1.45
C THR A 472 -23.41 -33.47 -0.02
N GLY A 473 -23.86 -32.60 -0.94
CA GLY A 473 -23.80 -32.71 -2.39
C GLY A 473 -24.03 -31.33 -3.04
N ALA A 474 -24.36 -31.27 -4.34
CA ALA A 474 -24.69 -29.99 -4.98
C ALA A 474 -25.96 -29.39 -4.35
N LEU A 475 -25.93 -28.11 -3.98
CA LEU A 475 -27.00 -27.42 -3.25
C LEU A 475 -27.33 -26.08 -3.90
N THR A 476 -28.60 -25.83 -4.20
CA THR A 476 -29.11 -24.50 -4.55
C THR A 476 -30.09 -24.04 -3.48
N LEU A 477 -29.81 -22.90 -2.85
CA LEU A 477 -30.65 -22.30 -1.82
C LEU A 477 -31.27 -20.99 -2.33
N ALA A 478 -32.59 -20.99 -2.50
CA ALA A 478 -33.34 -19.80 -2.88
C ALA A 478 -33.85 -19.07 -1.63
N MET A 479 -33.38 -17.83 -1.45
CA MET A 479 -33.64 -17.00 -0.26
C MET A 479 -34.77 -15.97 -0.47
N ASP A 480 -35.71 -16.24 -1.39
CA ASP A 480 -36.80 -15.32 -1.77
C ASP A 480 -37.56 -14.74 -0.56
N ASN A 481 -37.69 -15.54 0.51
CA ASN A 481 -38.39 -15.21 1.74
C ASN A 481 -37.47 -15.26 2.96
N ALA A 482 -36.21 -14.84 2.82
CA ALA A 482 -35.19 -14.86 3.89
C ALA A 482 -34.45 -13.51 3.95
N LYS A 483 -35.19 -12.42 4.17
CA LYS A 483 -34.68 -11.05 4.04
C LYS A 483 -33.74 -10.61 5.17
N ASP A 484 -33.89 -11.22 6.35
CA ASP A 484 -33.14 -10.86 7.55
C ASP A 484 -31.75 -11.55 7.58
N VAL A 485 -31.57 -12.59 6.76
CA VAL A 485 -30.30 -13.32 6.65
C VAL A 485 -29.25 -12.42 6.01
N SER A 486 -28.24 -12.07 6.81
CA SER A 486 -27.13 -11.21 6.38
C SER A 486 -25.78 -11.92 6.41
N GLU A 487 -25.62 -12.95 7.24
CA GLU A 487 -24.39 -13.74 7.36
C GLU A 487 -24.60 -15.19 6.88
N LEU A 488 -23.72 -15.65 5.99
CA LEU A 488 -23.69 -17.03 5.51
C LEU A 488 -22.37 -17.70 5.90
N ASN A 489 -22.43 -18.83 6.58
CA ASN A 489 -21.28 -19.69 6.84
C ASN A 489 -21.30 -20.92 5.93
N ILE A 490 -20.13 -21.31 5.44
CA ILE A 490 -19.92 -22.59 4.77
C ILE A 490 -19.19 -23.51 5.74
N LYS A 491 -19.90 -24.53 6.22
CA LYS A 491 -19.38 -25.64 7.03
C LYS A 491 -19.06 -26.87 6.17
N GLY A 492 -19.65 -27.00 4.99
CA GLY A 492 -19.31 -28.04 4.03
C GLY A 492 -19.84 -27.71 2.64
N ASP A 493 -19.06 -28.04 1.62
CA ASP A 493 -19.33 -27.84 0.21
C ASP A 493 -18.88 -29.06 -0.60
N LYS A 494 -19.31 -30.27 -0.19
CA LYS A 494 -18.95 -31.53 -0.87
C LYS A 494 -19.43 -31.56 -2.33
N GLY A 495 -20.45 -30.77 -2.66
CA GLY A 495 -20.76 -30.35 -4.03
C GLY A 495 -20.90 -28.82 -4.13
N ALA A 496 -21.06 -28.31 -5.35
CA ALA A 496 -21.19 -26.87 -5.58
C ALA A 496 -22.42 -26.28 -4.87
N VAL A 497 -22.25 -25.12 -4.26
CA VAL A 497 -23.31 -24.37 -3.57
C VAL A 497 -23.71 -23.18 -4.41
N THR A 498 -25.00 -22.87 -4.51
CA THR A 498 -25.51 -21.68 -5.19
C THR A 498 -26.59 -21.06 -4.32
N VAL A 499 -26.43 -19.79 -3.94
CA VAL A 499 -27.41 -19.05 -3.15
C VAL A 499 -27.94 -17.90 -3.98
N VAL A 500 -29.26 -17.84 -4.16
CA VAL A 500 -29.94 -16.85 -5.02
C VAL A 500 -30.97 -16.04 -4.26
N ASN A 501 -31.27 -14.84 -4.76
CA ASN A 501 -32.27 -13.93 -4.21
C ASN A 501 -32.04 -13.64 -2.72
N SER A 502 -30.79 -13.50 -2.31
CA SER A 502 -30.39 -13.35 -0.90
C SER A 502 -30.04 -11.91 -0.54
N ASN A 503 -30.16 -11.57 0.75
CA ASN A 503 -29.68 -10.30 1.32
C ASN A 503 -28.31 -10.44 2.00
N ILE A 504 -27.56 -11.50 1.66
CA ILE A 504 -26.29 -11.83 2.29
C ILE A 504 -25.30 -10.71 2.03
N SER A 505 -24.70 -10.19 3.10
CA SER A 505 -23.66 -9.17 3.09
C SER A 505 -22.27 -9.72 3.46
N SER A 506 -22.23 -10.82 4.22
CA SER A 506 -20.99 -11.48 4.65
C SER A 506 -21.04 -12.99 4.40
N LEU A 507 -20.04 -13.51 3.68
CA LEU A 507 -19.80 -14.93 3.46
C LEU A 507 -18.57 -15.39 4.26
N ASN A 508 -18.67 -16.47 5.02
CA ASN A 508 -17.57 -17.01 5.82
C ASN A 508 -17.24 -18.46 5.42
N PHE A 509 -15.97 -18.70 5.09
CA PHE A 509 -15.39 -20.04 4.99
C PHE A 509 -14.65 -20.37 6.27
N LEU A 510 -15.09 -21.40 6.96
CA LEU A 510 -14.42 -21.91 8.15
C LEU A 510 -13.31 -22.88 7.73
N SER A 511 -12.16 -22.88 8.40
CA SER A 511 -11.07 -23.83 8.12
C SER A 511 -11.43 -25.29 8.42
N THR A 512 -12.56 -25.53 9.10
CA THR A 512 -13.15 -26.85 9.31
C THR A 512 -14.07 -27.28 8.17
N ALA A 513 -14.27 -26.42 7.17
CA ALA A 513 -15.19 -26.73 6.08
C ALA A 513 -14.71 -27.93 5.25
N GLU A 514 -15.61 -28.87 4.98
CA GLU A 514 -15.32 -30.03 4.14
C GLU A 514 -15.68 -29.78 2.68
N GLY A 515 -14.67 -29.69 1.80
CA GLY A 515 -14.83 -29.52 0.35
C GLY A 515 -14.00 -28.36 -0.20
N THR A 516 -14.03 -28.19 -1.52
CA THR A 516 -13.31 -27.11 -2.26
C THR A 516 -14.04 -26.70 -3.54
N ASN A 517 -15.36 -26.92 -3.56
CA ASN A 517 -16.21 -26.64 -4.72
C ASN A 517 -16.56 -25.15 -4.79
N ALA A 518 -17.16 -24.74 -5.91
CA ALA A 518 -17.59 -23.37 -6.08
C ALA A 518 -18.85 -23.07 -5.26
N VAL A 519 -18.82 -21.97 -4.53
CA VAL A 519 -19.96 -21.33 -3.86
C VAL A 519 -20.33 -20.09 -4.66
N THR A 520 -21.48 -20.11 -5.31
CA THR A 520 -22.01 -18.96 -6.06
C THR A 520 -22.99 -18.19 -5.19
N ILE A 521 -22.77 -16.89 -5.03
CA ILE A 521 -23.65 -15.98 -4.29
C ILE A 521 -24.15 -14.91 -5.26
N ASP A 522 -25.46 -14.96 -5.52
CA ASP A 522 -26.19 -14.01 -6.34
C ASP A 522 -26.85 -12.96 -5.43
N SER A 523 -26.02 -12.03 -4.95
CA SER A 523 -26.41 -10.91 -4.06
C SER A 523 -25.58 -9.67 -4.39
N GLU A 524 -26.26 -8.57 -4.73
CA GLU A 524 -25.62 -7.24 -4.86
C GLU A 524 -25.10 -6.72 -3.51
N ASN A 525 -25.65 -7.22 -2.40
CA ASN A 525 -25.32 -6.80 -1.04
C ASN A 525 -24.07 -7.49 -0.50
N LEU A 526 -23.55 -8.53 -1.17
CA LEU A 526 -22.35 -9.24 -0.74
C LEU A 526 -21.17 -8.28 -0.78
N ALA A 527 -20.72 -7.87 0.41
CA ALA A 527 -19.65 -6.92 0.60
C ALA A 527 -18.37 -7.56 1.15
N THR A 528 -18.49 -8.68 1.86
CA THR A 528 -17.36 -9.30 2.57
C THR A 528 -17.29 -10.81 2.36
N ILE A 529 -16.08 -11.32 2.11
CA ILE A 529 -15.74 -12.74 2.14
C ILE A 529 -14.64 -12.94 3.20
N ASN A 530 -14.91 -13.77 4.19
CA ASN A 530 -13.96 -14.06 5.26
C ASN A 530 -13.50 -15.51 5.18
N TYR A 531 -12.20 -15.72 5.19
CA TYR A 531 -11.57 -17.01 5.44
C TYR A 531 -11.16 -17.04 6.90
N LYS A 532 -11.80 -17.88 7.70
CA LYS A 532 -11.70 -17.93 9.16
C LYS A 532 -11.08 -19.24 9.63
N ALA A 533 -10.22 -19.17 10.65
CA ALA A 533 -9.77 -20.37 11.34
C ALA A 533 -10.86 -20.93 12.27
N ALA A 534 -10.74 -22.19 12.67
CA ALA A 534 -11.58 -22.74 13.74
C ALA A 534 -11.43 -21.94 15.04
N THR A 535 -12.52 -21.79 15.78
CA THR A 535 -12.49 -21.23 17.15
C THR A 535 -11.44 -21.99 17.97
N ASP A 536 -10.42 -21.30 18.48
CA ASP A 536 -9.25 -21.83 19.22
C ASP A 536 -8.11 -22.47 18.42
N ALA A 537 -8.06 -22.31 17.09
CA ALA A 537 -6.92 -22.78 16.29
C ALA A 537 -5.60 -22.12 16.75
N LYS A 538 -4.67 -22.92 17.26
CA LYS A 538 -3.33 -22.47 17.72
C LYS A 538 -2.27 -22.42 16.60
N ALA A 539 -2.57 -23.01 15.46
CA ALA A 539 -1.69 -23.08 14.30
C ALA A 539 -2.47 -22.70 13.04
N ALA A 540 -1.75 -22.22 12.02
CA ALA A 540 -2.37 -21.88 10.74
C ALA A 540 -3.01 -23.12 10.11
N ALA A 541 -4.29 -23.02 9.76
CA ALA A 541 -5.06 -24.07 9.09
C ALA A 541 -5.47 -23.61 7.69
N GLU A 542 -5.58 -24.56 6.76
CA GLU A 542 -6.09 -24.25 5.42
C GLU A 542 -7.56 -23.84 5.51
N ALA A 543 -7.85 -22.61 5.08
CA ALA A 543 -9.21 -22.15 4.87
C ALA A 543 -9.48 -22.20 3.36
N SER A 544 -10.34 -23.12 2.95
CA SER A 544 -10.65 -23.37 1.53
C SER A 544 -12.01 -22.81 1.18
N GLY A 545 -12.13 -22.20 0.00
CA GLY A 545 -13.36 -21.63 -0.50
C GLY A 545 -13.17 -21.01 -1.88
N LYS A 546 -13.95 -21.48 -2.86
CA LYS A 546 -14.02 -20.86 -4.19
C LYS A 546 -15.34 -20.14 -4.31
N VAL A 547 -15.32 -18.87 -4.68
CA VAL A 547 -16.49 -18.00 -4.67
C VAL A 547 -16.75 -17.42 -6.05
N ASN A 548 -18.00 -17.49 -6.49
CA ASN A 548 -18.51 -16.67 -7.57
C ASN A 548 -19.49 -15.65 -6.98
N ALA A 549 -19.01 -14.42 -6.77
CA ALA A 549 -19.77 -13.28 -6.29
C ALA A 549 -20.32 -12.51 -7.51
N SER A 550 -21.29 -13.09 -8.21
CA SER A 550 -21.72 -12.65 -9.55
C SER A 550 -22.23 -11.21 -9.59
N GLU A 551 -22.85 -10.76 -8.50
CA GLU A 551 -23.53 -9.47 -8.41
C GLU A 551 -22.82 -8.42 -7.55
N ALA A 552 -21.76 -8.81 -6.82
CA ALA A 552 -21.05 -7.89 -5.92
C ALA A 552 -20.40 -6.74 -6.71
N THR A 553 -20.65 -5.50 -6.26
CA THR A 553 -20.11 -4.28 -6.89
C THR A 553 -18.82 -3.78 -6.23
N ASN A 554 -18.62 -4.13 -4.96
CA ASN A 554 -17.42 -3.87 -4.17
C ASN A 554 -17.22 -5.05 -3.23
N LEU A 555 -15.98 -5.46 -2.99
CA LEU A 555 -15.71 -6.65 -2.20
C LEU A 555 -14.49 -6.48 -1.31
N THR A 556 -14.65 -6.83 -0.04
CA THR A 556 -13.56 -7.00 0.92
C THR A 556 -13.33 -8.48 1.15
N ILE A 557 -12.09 -8.93 1.00
CA ILE A 557 -11.67 -10.31 1.26
C ILE A 557 -10.76 -10.28 2.48
N ASN A 558 -11.16 -10.96 3.56
CA ASN A 558 -10.39 -11.04 4.78
C ASN A 558 -9.81 -12.45 4.93
N LEU A 559 -8.50 -12.55 5.05
CA LEU A 559 -7.79 -13.76 5.48
C LEU A 559 -7.44 -13.58 6.95
N GLU A 560 -8.24 -14.18 7.83
CA GLU A 560 -8.13 -13.97 9.28
C GLU A 560 -6.89 -14.65 9.88
N ALA A 561 -6.60 -14.33 11.14
CA ALA A 561 -5.47 -14.90 11.87
C ALA A 561 -5.54 -16.45 11.86
N ASN A 562 -4.38 -17.08 11.82
CA ASN A 562 -4.24 -18.55 11.79
C ASN A 562 -4.93 -19.22 10.58
N THR A 563 -5.09 -18.51 9.47
CA THR A 563 -5.48 -19.12 8.19
C THR A 563 -4.29 -19.28 7.26
N LYS A 564 -4.43 -20.15 6.27
CA LYS A 564 -3.53 -20.31 5.14
C LYS A 564 -4.36 -20.55 3.88
N THR A 565 -4.02 -19.87 2.79
CA THR A 565 -4.69 -20.00 1.49
C THR A 565 -3.68 -20.24 0.37
N THR A 566 -4.12 -20.90 -0.70
CA THR A 566 -3.34 -21.20 -1.89
C THR A 566 -4.18 -20.95 -3.15
N ASN A 567 -3.54 -20.80 -4.30
CA ASN A 567 -4.23 -20.63 -5.58
C ASN A 567 -5.06 -21.85 -6.05
N THR A 568 -5.03 -22.98 -5.36
CA THR A 568 -5.85 -24.16 -5.68
C THR A 568 -7.11 -24.23 -4.83
N ASN A 569 -7.10 -23.63 -3.63
CA ASN A 569 -8.18 -23.72 -2.66
C ASN A 569 -8.87 -22.39 -2.34
N ALA A 570 -8.29 -21.24 -2.71
CA ALA A 570 -8.90 -19.91 -2.56
C ALA A 570 -9.00 -19.20 -3.92
N GLU A 571 -10.24 -18.97 -4.36
CA GLU A 571 -10.53 -18.31 -5.64
C GLU A 571 -11.77 -17.43 -5.48
N VAL A 572 -11.71 -16.21 -6.00
CA VAL A 572 -12.82 -15.25 -5.99
C VAL A 572 -13.03 -14.71 -7.40
N ILE A 573 -14.20 -14.98 -7.95
CA ILE A 573 -14.70 -14.45 -9.21
C ILE A 573 -15.74 -13.38 -8.87
N ALA A 574 -15.48 -12.13 -9.25
CA ALA A 574 -16.36 -11.00 -9.02
C ALA A 574 -16.43 -10.11 -10.28
N GLU A 575 -17.23 -10.54 -11.25
CA GLU A 575 -17.27 -9.95 -12.60
C GLU A 575 -17.82 -8.51 -12.64
N LYS A 576 -18.59 -8.12 -11.63
CA LYS A 576 -19.20 -6.77 -11.50
C LYS A 576 -18.45 -5.86 -10.53
N ALA A 577 -17.50 -6.37 -9.76
CA ALA A 577 -16.79 -5.60 -8.76
C ALA A 577 -15.92 -4.50 -9.41
N THR A 578 -16.04 -3.28 -8.89
CA THR A 578 -15.27 -2.12 -9.31
C THR A 578 -14.12 -1.80 -8.34
N SER A 579 -14.21 -2.27 -7.10
CA SER A 579 -13.15 -2.16 -6.09
C SER A 579 -13.02 -3.47 -5.32
N ILE A 580 -11.78 -3.89 -5.10
CA ILE A 580 -11.43 -5.03 -4.25
C ILE A 580 -10.49 -4.57 -3.14
N THR A 581 -10.76 -5.00 -1.91
CA THR A 581 -9.85 -4.87 -0.77
C THR A 581 -9.47 -6.26 -0.29
N LEU A 582 -8.19 -6.54 -0.09
CA LEU A 582 -7.66 -7.79 0.48
C LEU A 582 -6.94 -7.47 1.79
N ASN A 583 -7.47 -7.96 2.90
CA ASN A 583 -6.84 -7.84 4.21
C ASN A 583 -6.30 -9.20 4.63
N VAL A 584 -5.03 -9.27 5.00
CA VAL A 584 -4.38 -10.48 5.50
C VAL A 584 -3.86 -10.21 6.90
N ALA A 585 -4.41 -10.94 7.88
CA ALA A 585 -4.02 -10.83 9.28
C ALA A 585 -2.57 -11.28 9.52
N GLU A 586 -2.05 -10.98 10.72
CA GLU A 586 -0.67 -11.32 11.08
C GLU A 586 -0.49 -12.85 11.18
N VAL A 587 0.32 -13.40 10.28
CA VAL A 587 0.68 -14.83 10.24
C VAL A 587 2.09 -15.04 9.69
N LYS A 588 2.70 -16.20 9.99
CA LYS A 588 4.01 -16.60 9.47
C LYS A 588 3.96 -17.27 8.10
N GLU A 589 2.79 -17.74 7.69
CA GLU A 589 2.58 -18.49 6.44
C GLU A 589 2.34 -17.55 5.26
N ALA A 590 2.75 -17.99 4.07
CA ALA A 590 2.43 -17.28 2.84
C ALA A 590 0.97 -17.55 2.42
N HIS A 591 0.36 -16.55 1.79
CA HIS A 591 -0.97 -16.66 1.18
C HIS A 591 -0.88 -16.50 -0.33
N ASP A 592 -1.67 -17.29 -1.05
CA ASP A 592 -1.95 -17.08 -2.48
C ASP A 592 -3.47 -17.16 -2.68
N ILE A 593 -4.03 -16.22 -3.43
CA ILE A 593 -5.46 -16.16 -3.75
C ILE A 593 -5.65 -15.93 -5.24
N LYS A 594 -6.58 -16.66 -5.85
CA LYS A 594 -7.00 -16.39 -7.22
C LYS A 594 -8.07 -15.32 -7.30
N LEU A 595 -7.90 -14.35 -8.20
CA LEU A 595 -8.88 -13.29 -8.45
C LEU A 595 -9.26 -13.21 -9.93
N SER A 596 -10.56 -13.13 -10.21
CA SER A 596 -11.09 -12.72 -11.52
C SER A 596 -12.00 -11.51 -11.35
N THR A 597 -11.49 -10.32 -11.69
CA THR A 597 -12.16 -9.03 -11.41
C THR A 597 -12.06 -8.05 -12.59
N PRO A 598 -12.52 -8.42 -13.79
CA PRO A 598 -12.28 -7.70 -15.06
C PRO A 598 -12.88 -6.28 -15.14
N LYS A 599 -13.59 -5.82 -14.10
CA LYS A 599 -14.13 -4.45 -13.97
C LYS A 599 -13.51 -3.65 -12.82
N ALA A 600 -12.61 -4.23 -12.02
CA ALA A 600 -11.99 -3.55 -10.90
C ALA A 600 -11.08 -2.42 -11.40
N THR A 601 -11.32 -1.21 -10.89
CA THR A 601 -10.47 -0.03 -11.10
C THR A 601 -9.57 0.24 -9.90
N SER A 602 -9.84 -0.38 -8.74
CA SER A 602 -9.01 -0.27 -7.54
C SER A 602 -8.79 -1.63 -6.88
N LEU A 603 -7.57 -1.87 -6.43
CA LEU A 603 -7.14 -3.03 -5.65
C LEU A 603 -6.33 -2.51 -4.47
N ASN A 604 -6.88 -2.68 -3.27
CA ASN A 604 -6.23 -2.33 -2.01
C ASN A 604 -5.81 -3.62 -1.31
N VAL A 605 -4.54 -3.72 -0.89
CA VAL A 605 -4.00 -4.88 -0.20
C VAL A 605 -3.36 -4.39 1.09
N GLU A 606 -3.83 -4.88 2.23
CA GLU A 606 -3.17 -4.72 3.52
C GLU A 606 -2.79 -6.09 4.05
N SER A 607 -1.50 -6.44 3.97
CA SER A 607 -1.01 -7.74 4.38
C SER A 607 -0.01 -7.64 5.53
N LYS A 608 -0.38 -8.25 6.66
CA LYS A 608 0.49 -8.45 7.83
C LYS A 608 1.15 -9.83 7.82
N SER A 609 1.04 -10.59 6.72
CA SER A 609 1.75 -11.86 6.57
C SER A 609 3.24 -11.63 6.32
N VAL A 610 4.08 -12.07 7.26
CA VAL A 610 5.54 -12.08 7.08
C VAL A 610 6.02 -13.20 6.16
N GLY A 611 5.15 -14.15 5.82
CA GLY A 611 5.40 -15.21 4.84
C GLY A 611 5.18 -14.74 3.39
N GLY A 612 4.41 -13.66 3.20
CA GLY A 612 4.11 -13.05 1.91
C GLY A 612 2.67 -13.26 1.47
N THR A 613 2.25 -12.51 0.46
CA THR A 613 0.91 -12.54 -0.11
C THR A 613 0.99 -12.43 -1.62
N LYS A 614 0.33 -13.35 -2.31
CA LYS A 614 0.31 -13.43 -3.75
C LYS A 614 -1.10 -13.33 -4.28
N ILE A 615 -1.27 -12.57 -5.35
CA ILE A 615 -2.51 -12.54 -6.13
C ILE A 615 -2.24 -13.22 -7.46
N THR A 616 -2.96 -14.29 -7.73
CA THR A 616 -2.92 -14.99 -9.01
C THR A 616 -4.16 -14.60 -9.81
N ALA A 617 -4.00 -13.84 -10.91
CA ALA A 617 -5.14 -13.57 -11.78
C ALA A 617 -5.65 -14.88 -12.41
N VAL A 618 -6.96 -15.06 -12.51
CA VAL A 618 -7.54 -16.26 -13.17
C VAL A 618 -7.23 -16.21 -14.66
N ASN A 619 -7.50 -15.07 -15.31
CA ASN A 619 -7.10 -14.78 -16.69
C ASN A 619 -6.07 -13.66 -16.75
N ALA A 620 -5.21 -13.69 -17.78
CA ALA A 620 -4.14 -12.70 -17.96
C ALA A 620 -4.60 -11.24 -18.11
N THR A 621 -5.90 -11.02 -18.37
CA THR A 621 -6.52 -9.70 -18.59
C THR A 621 -7.47 -9.27 -17.47
N ASP A 622 -7.64 -10.08 -16.42
CA ASP A 622 -8.61 -9.79 -15.35
C ASP A 622 -8.29 -8.53 -14.55
N LEU A 623 -7.03 -8.06 -14.60
CA LEU A 623 -6.58 -6.84 -13.92
C LEU A 623 -6.27 -5.69 -14.89
N ASP A 624 -6.59 -5.81 -16.19
CA ASP A 624 -6.25 -4.80 -17.20
C ASP A 624 -6.95 -3.46 -16.97
N LYS A 625 -8.07 -3.41 -16.24
CA LYS A 625 -8.80 -2.16 -15.93
C LYS A 625 -8.38 -1.47 -14.64
N LEU A 626 -7.45 -2.07 -13.88
CA LEU A 626 -6.99 -1.53 -12.62
C LEU A 626 -6.33 -0.17 -12.85
N GLN A 627 -6.82 0.89 -12.20
CA GLN A 627 -6.24 2.24 -12.24
C GLN A 627 -5.39 2.51 -10.99
N ASN A 628 -5.82 1.98 -9.84
CA ASN A 628 -5.14 2.17 -8.56
C ASN A 628 -4.75 0.82 -7.94
N LEU A 629 -3.46 0.66 -7.66
CA LEU A 629 -2.93 -0.47 -6.89
C LEU A 629 -2.32 0.08 -5.59
N ASN A 630 -2.95 -0.21 -4.46
CA ASN A 630 -2.45 0.19 -3.14
C ASN A 630 -2.05 -1.05 -2.36
N VAL A 631 -0.80 -1.14 -1.89
CA VAL A 631 -0.26 -2.32 -1.20
C VAL A 631 0.50 -1.88 0.04
N VAL A 632 0.06 -2.35 1.20
CA VAL A 632 0.82 -2.33 2.46
C VAL A 632 1.18 -3.78 2.78
N THR A 633 2.47 -4.11 2.93
CA THR A 633 2.91 -5.50 3.12
C THR A 633 4.03 -5.64 4.15
N ASP A 634 3.91 -6.62 5.04
CA ASP A 634 4.98 -7.04 5.97
C ASP A 634 5.90 -8.13 5.38
N GLY A 635 5.46 -8.81 4.32
CA GLY A 635 6.22 -9.83 3.58
C GLY A 635 6.38 -9.49 2.11
N LYS A 636 6.70 -10.51 1.29
CA LYS A 636 6.72 -10.37 -0.17
C LYS A 636 5.30 -10.27 -0.72
N PHE A 637 5.02 -9.26 -1.53
CA PHE A 637 3.82 -9.16 -2.37
C PHE A 637 4.16 -9.39 -3.84
N ASP A 638 3.45 -10.29 -4.53
CA ASP A 638 3.57 -10.49 -5.98
C ASP A 638 2.22 -10.72 -6.69
N ILE A 639 2.17 -10.36 -7.97
CA ILE A 639 1.04 -10.63 -8.87
C ILE A 639 1.50 -11.61 -9.94
N ALA A 640 0.75 -12.69 -10.15
CA ALA A 640 1.02 -13.70 -11.17
C ALA A 640 -0.12 -13.86 -12.18
N THR A 641 0.20 -14.50 -13.31
CA THR A 641 -0.68 -14.75 -14.47
C THR A 641 -1.14 -13.51 -15.24
N ALA A 642 -1.37 -12.38 -14.58
CA ALA A 642 -1.59 -11.10 -15.23
C ALA A 642 -0.38 -10.75 -16.11
N ALA A 643 -0.61 -10.46 -17.40
CA ALA A 643 0.47 -10.08 -18.31
C ALA A 643 0.79 -8.59 -18.21
N THR A 644 -0.26 -7.78 -18.05
CA THR A 644 -0.25 -6.31 -18.06
C THR A 644 -1.23 -5.76 -17.04
N LEU A 645 -1.00 -4.54 -16.56
CA LEU A 645 -1.99 -3.69 -15.89
C LEU A 645 -2.25 -2.46 -16.77
N LYS A 646 -2.98 -2.63 -17.88
CA LYS A 646 -3.10 -1.59 -18.93
C LYS A 646 -3.68 -0.26 -18.46
N GLY A 647 -4.66 -0.33 -17.56
CA GLY A 647 -5.38 0.82 -17.01
C GLY A 647 -4.64 1.55 -15.91
N ILE A 648 -3.47 1.07 -15.45
CA ILE A 648 -2.86 1.57 -14.23
C ILE A 648 -2.44 3.03 -14.38
N SER A 649 -2.70 3.83 -13.35
CA SER A 649 -2.29 5.22 -13.25
C SER A 649 -1.57 5.52 -11.93
N THR A 650 -1.98 4.87 -10.84
CA THR A 650 -1.40 5.10 -9.51
C THR A 650 -1.05 3.76 -8.87
N ILE A 651 0.18 3.65 -8.36
CA ILE A 651 0.67 2.50 -7.64
C ILE A 651 1.28 3.01 -6.34
N ASN A 652 0.69 2.69 -5.19
CA ASN A 652 1.20 3.05 -3.87
C ASN A 652 1.63 1.77 -3.15
N LEU A 653 2.91 1.67 -2.81
CA LEU A 653 3.53 0.50 -2.20
C LEU A 653 4.21 0.91 -0.90
N SER A 654 3.88 0.24 0.21
CA SER A 654 4.53 0.48 1.49
C SER A 654 4.71 -0.75 2.35
N GLY A 655 5.61 -0.65 3.34
CA GLY A 655 5.80 -1.65 4.37
C GLY A 655 6.78 -1.17 5.42
N GLU A 656 6.70 -1.72 6.63
CA GLU A 656 7.59 -1.34 7.75
C GLU A 656 8.50 -2.49 8.18
N ASN A 657 8.09 -3.73 7.93
CA ASN A 657 8.81 -4.95 8.29
C ASN A 657 10.12 -5.08 7.49
N ALA A 658 11.12 -5.75 8.08
CA ALA A 658 12.37 -6.04 7.39
C ALA A 658 12.19 -6.90 6.13
N LYS A 659 11.11 -7.70 6.07
CA LYS A 659 10.77 -8.57 4.94
C LYS A 659 9.84 -7.95 3.91
N SER A 660 9.37 -6.71 4.13
CA SER A 660 8.48 -6.00 3.21
C SER A 660 9.12 -5.86 1.84
N GLN A 661 8.62 -6.60 0.86
CA GLN A 661 9.11 -6.64 -0.52
C GLN A 661 7.93 -6.59 -1.48
N VAL A 662 8.07 -5.89 -2.61
CA VAL A 662 7.09 -5.94 -3.71
C VAL A 662 7.77 -6.39 -5.00
N ASP A 663 7.24 -7.43 -5.63
CA ASP A 663 7.76 -7.99 -6.87
C ASP A 663 6.68 -8.01 -7.96
N LEU A 664 6.76 -7.01 -8.84
CA LEU A 664 5.94 -6.85 -10.05
C LEU A 664 6.76 -7.18 -11.31
N SER A 665 7.82 -7.97 -11.21
CA SER A 665 8.68 -8.33 -12.36
C SER A 665 7.99 -9.23 -13.39
N ALA A 666 6.88 -9.88 -13.01
CA ALA A 666 6.08 -10.71 -13.91
C ALA A 666 5.10 -9.90 -14.77
N VAL A 667 4.73 -8.68 -14.35
CA VAL A 667 3.59 -7.92 -14.90
C VAL A 667 4.06 -6.56 -15.45
N ALA A 668 3.74 -6.26 -16.71
CA ALA A 668 4.02 -4.95 -17.28
C ALA A 668 3.00 -3.89 -16.78
N LEU A 669 3.47 -2.67 -16.54
CA LEU A 669 2.68 -1.58 -15.97
C LEU A 669 2.30 -0.59 -17.07
N GLY A 670 1.00 -0.43 -17.33
CA GLY A 670 0.47 0.45 -18.36
C GLY A 670 0.41 -0.17 -19.75
N ASP A 671 0.08 0.68 -20.73
CA ASP A 671 -0.01 0.36 -22.15
C ASP A 671 0.58 1.53 -22.95
N ALA A 672 1.52 1.24 -23.85
CA ALA A 672 2.21 2.24 -24.68
C ALA A 672 1.27 3.07 -25.57
N ALA A 673 0.03 2.63 -25.80
CA ALA A 673 -0.98 3.38 -26.54
C ALA A 673 -1.84 4.30 -25.66
N ALA A 674 -1.78 4.16 -24.34
CA ALA A 674 -2.70 4.83 -23.42
C ALA A 674 -2.21 6.24 -23.03
N ALA A 675 -3.14 7.16 -22.75
CA ALA A 675 -2.83 8.58 -22.50
C ALA A 675 -2.60 8.94 -21.02
N GLN A 676 -2.94 8.04 -20.09
CA GLN A 676 -2.83 8.35 -18.67
C GLN A 676 -1.36 8.41 -18.21
N GLY A 677 -1.06 9.27 -17.25
CA GLY A 677 0.21 9.19 -16.53
C GLY A 677 0.24 7.99 -15.58
N ILE A 678 1.45 7.53 -15.23
CA ILE A 678 1.69 6.46 -14.26
C ILE A 678 2.56 6.99 -13.13
N VAL A 679 2.05 6.98 -11.91
CA VAL A 679 2.77 7.36 -10.69
C VAL A 679 2.97 6.13 -9.81
N LEU A 680 4.22 5.76 -9.58
CA LEU A 680 4.66 4.70 -8.68
C LEU A 680 5.27 5.34 -7.42
N ASN A 681 4.57 5.26 -6.30
CA ASN A 681 5.07 5.67 -4.99
C ASN A 681 5.45 4.42 -4.20
N ALA A 682 6.72 4.30 -3.80
CA ALA A 682 7.19 3.21 -2.97
C ALA A 682 7.86 3.74 -1.70
N SER A 683 7.49 3.20 -0.53
CA SER A 683 8.12 3.59 0.73
C SER A 683 8.34 2.48 1.73
N GLY A 684 9.49 2.46 2.41
CA GLY A 684 9.76 1.54 3.52
C GLY A 684 9.97 0.07 3.13
N LEU A 685 10.03 -0.26 1.82
CA LEU A 685 10.23 -1.64 1.34
C LEU A 685 11.68 -2.11 1.56
N LYS A 686 11.96 -2.60 2.78
CA LYS A 686 13.29 -3.07 3.22
C LYS A 686 13.75 -4.35 2.52
N GLY A 687 12.83 -5.17 2.05
CA GLY A 687 13.08 -6.38 1.26
C GLY A 687 13.23 -6.11 -0.25
N GLY A 688 12.95 -4.90 -0.72
CA GLY A 688 13.19 -4.45 -2.10
C GLY A 688 11.94 -4.27 -2.96
N LEU A 689 12.16 -3.78 -4.18
CA LEU A 689 11.12 -3.50 -5.17
C LEU A 689 11.59 -3.94 -6.57
N SER A 690 10.75 -4.69 -7.28
CA SER A 690 11.02 -5.05 -8.68
C SER A 690 9.81 -4.73 -9.57
N THR A 691 10.04 -4.18 -10.76
CA THR A 691 9.00 -3.97 -11.80
C THR A 691 9.49 -4.46 -13.15
N LYS A 692 8.57 -4.82 -14.06
CA LYS A 692 8.92 -5.36 -15.38
C LYS A 692 9.25 -4.29 -16.43
N SER A 693 8.24 -3.58 -16.91
CA SER A 693 8.34 -2.46 -17.85
C SER A 693 7.19 -1.52 -17.58
N ILE A 694 7.42 -0.22 -17.68
CA ILE A 694 6.42 0.83 -17.46
C ILE A 694 6.24 1.56 -18.79
N SER A 695 5.03 1.58 -19.33
CA SER A 695 4.77 2.20 -20.64
C SER A 695 3.46 2.95 -20.69
N THR A 696 3.50 4.16 -21.25
CA THR A 696 2.32 4.99 -21.52
C THR A 696 2.67 6.03 -22.60
N THR A 697 1.73 6.85 -23.06
CA THR A 697 2.05 8.10 -23.76
C THR A 697 2.13 9.31 -22.80
N GLY A 698 1.54 9.21 -21.60
CA GLY A 698 1.59 10.24 -20.55
C GLY A 698 2.91 10.26 -19.75
N ASP A 699 2.95 10.98 -18.64
CA ASP A 699 4.11 11.04 -17.75
C ASP A 699 4.30 9.72 -16.97
N ILE A 700 5.54 9.34 -16.70
CA ILE A 700 5.90 8.26 -15.78
C ILE A 700 6.67 8.88 -14.62
N VAL A 701 6.20 8.68 -13.39
CA VAL A 701 6.85 9.18 -12.17
C VAL A 701 7.06 8.02 -11.21
N ALA A 702 8.30 7.76 -10.80
CA ALA A 702 8.64 6.78 -9.78
C ALA A 702 9.28 7.48 -8.57
N ASN A 703 8.56 7.54 -7.46
CA ASN A 703 9.00 8.12 -6.19
C ASN A 703 9.40 7.00 -5.22
N LEU A 704 10.68 6.90 -4.89
CA LEU A 704 11.26 5.88 -4.03
C LEU A 704 11.74 6.51 -2.72
N ASN A 705 10.94 6.40 -1.66
CA ASN A 705 11.20 7.06 -0.37
C ASN A 705 11.55 6.03 0.71
N ASN A 706 12.75 6.07 1.28
CA ASN A 706 13.22 5.10 2.29
C ASN A 706 13.03 3.63 1.85
N THR A 707 13.16 3.36 0.54
CA THR A 707 13.16 1.99 0.01
C THR A 707 14.58 1.45 0.12
N THR A 708 14.88 0.84 1.28
CA THR A 708 16.26 0.46 1.64
C THR A 708 16.67 -0.89 1.08
N GLY A 709 15.75 -1.73 0.61
CA GLY A 709 16.07 -2.94 -0.15
C GLY A 709 16.51 -2.62 -1.58
N THR A 710 17.02 -3.61 -2.32
CA THR A 710 17.40 -3.41 -3.73
C THR A 710 16.17 -3.03 -4.56
N VAL A 711 16.30 -1.99 -5.38
CA VAL A 711 15.27 -1.58 -6.35
C VAL A 711 15.72 -1.96 -7.75
N SER A 712 14.86 -2.66 -8.48
CA SER A 712 15.05 -3.03 -9.89
C SER A 712 13.83 -2.58 -10.69
N LEU A 713 13.87 -1.35 -11.20
CA LEU A 713 12.85 -0.85 -12.10
C LEU A 713 13.09 -1.37 -13.52
N GLY A 714 11.99 -1.72 -14.18
CA GLY A 714 11.97 -2.04 -15.60
C GLY A 714 12.43 -0.92 -16.52
N SER A 715 12.34 -1.14 -17.83
CA SER A 715 12.38 -0.03 -18.78
C SER A 715 11.17 0.89 -18.57
N ALA A 716 11.34 2.19 -18.73
CA ALA A 716 10.27 3.18 -18.68
C ALA A 716 10.19 3.89 -20.03
N THR A 717 9.05 3.81 -20.71
CA THR A 717 8.90 4.35 -22.07
C THR A 717 7.65 5.21 -22.19
N THR A 718 7.84 6.46 -22.63
CA THR A 718 6.77 7.38 -22.98
C THR A 718 7.00 8.07 -24.32
N LYS A 719 5.89 8.31 -25.05
CA LYS A 719 5.91 8.97 -26.35
C LYS A 719 5.83 10.49 -26.24
N THR A 720 5.00 11.01 -25.34
CA THR A 720 4.72 12.46 -25.21
C THR A 720 5.02 13.04 -23.84
N GLY A 721 4.98 12.24 -22.78
CA GLY A 721 5.28 12.68 -21.42
C GLY A 721 6.76 12.62 -21.06
N ASN A 722 7.04 12.82 -19.78
CA ASN A 722 8.35 12.74 -19.16
C ASN A 722 8.52 11.43 -18.38
N VAL A 723 9.77 11.01 -18.14
CA VAL A 723 10.10 9.97 -17.17
C VAL A 723 10.83 10.62 -16.01
N THR A 724 10.26 10.55 -14.81
CA THR A 724 10.86 11.08 -13.58
C THR A 724 11.10 9.95 -12.60
N ILE A 725 12.32 9.83 -12.08
CA ILE A 725 12.68 8.89 -11.01
C ILE A 725 13.27 9.71 -9.87
N ALA A 726 12.59 9.75 -8.74
CA ALA A 726 13.03 10.44 -7.54
C ALA A 726 13.38 9.40 -6.47
N VAL A 727 14.61 9.42 -5.98
CA VAL A 727 15.12 8.51 -4.97
C VAL A 727 15.52 9.30 -3.73
N ASN A 728 15.00 8.93 -2.57
CA ASN A 728 15.28 9.57 -1.30
C ASN A 728 15.48 8.49 -0.22
N GLY A 729 16.67 8.38 0.36
CA GLY A 729 16.95 7.46 1.46
C GLY A 729 17.09 5.97 1.08
N ALA A 730 17.43 5.67 -0.18
CA ALA A 730 17.76 4.29 -0.60
C ALA A 730 19.17 3.90 -0.15
N THR A 731 19.32 2.80 0.60
CA THR A 731 20.62 2.33 1.11
C THR A 731 21.25 1.21 0.28
N ASN A 732 20.44 0.44 -0.46
CA ASN A 732 20.90 -0.56 -1.43
C ASN A 732 20.76 -0.03 -2.86
N SER A 733 21.19 -0.83 -3.85
CA SER A 733 21.23 -0.40 -5.24
C SER A 733 19.85 -0.07 -5.80
N VAL A 734 19.76 1.00 -6.59
CA VAL A 734 18.61 1.37 -7.41
C VAL A 734 19.01 1.24 -8.87
N ASN A 735 18.41 0.27 -9.55
CA ASN A 735 18.67 -0.02 -10.95
C ASN A 735 17.42 0.26 -11.77
N THR A 736 17.62 0.80 -12.96
CA THR A 736 16.55 1.05 -13.94
C THR A 736 16.93 0.41 -15.26
N GLY A 737 15.92 -0.05 -16.02
CA GLY A 737 16.11 -0.39 -17.42
C GLY A 737 16.31 0.85 -18.29
N ASP A 738 16.13 0.70 -19.60
CA ASP A 738 16.22 1.84 -20.52
C ASP A 738 15.09 2.85 -20.25
N LEU A 739 15.45 4.14 -20.25
CA LEU A 739 14.54 5.26 -20.03
C LEU A 739 14.33 6.01 -21.35
N GLN A 740 13.09 6.03 -21.84
CA GLN A 740 12.75 6.60 -23.13
C GLN A 740 11.61 7.60 -22.99
N ALA A 741 11.83 8.85 -23.40
CA ALA A 741 10.83 9.91 -23.43
C ALA A 741 10.89 10.64 -24.78
N THR A 742 10.33 10.04 -25.84
CA THR A 742 10.60 10.44 -27.24
C THR A 742 10.43 11.94 -27.50
N ALA A 743 9.38 12.55 -26.96
CA ALA A 743 9.13 14.00 -27.08
C ALA A 743 9.31 14.76 -25.75
N GLY A 744 9.61 14.08 -24.65
CA GLY A 744 9.70 14.67 -23.31
C GLY A 744 11.09 14.54 -22.70
N SER A 745 11.17 14.75 -21.39
CA SER A 745 12.43 14.71 -20.63
C SER A 745 12.56 13.45 -19.80
N VAL A 746 13.80 13.03 -19.55
CA VAL A 746 14.16 12.04 -18.54
C VAL A 746 14.82 12.77 -17.38
N VAL A 747 14.25 12.67 -16.19
CA VAL A 747 14.78 13.24 -14.95
C VAL A 747 15.02 12.12 -13.95
N VAL A 748 16.26 11.95 -13.49
CA VAL A 748 16.60 11.04 -12.41
C VAL A 748 17.24 11.88 -11.30
N ASN A 749 16.55 12.02 -10.17
CA ASN A 749 17.10 12.64 -8.97
C ASN A 749 17.37 11.55 -7.93
N ALA A 750 18.64 11.33 -7.62
CA ALA A 750 19.10 10.36 -6.62
C ALA A 750 19.78 11.03 -5.41
N GLU A 751 19.58 12.34 -5.22
CA GLU A 751 20.00 13.08 -4.03
C GLU A 751 19.51 12.37 -2.74
N GLY A 752 20.44 11.97 -1.89
CA GLY A 752 20.17 11.29 -0.62
C GLY A 752 20.22 9.76 -0.67
N SER A 753 20.65 9.17 -1.79
CA SER A 753 20.86 7.71 -1.88
C SER A 753 22.25 7.29 -1.40
N ASN A 754 22.33 6.31 -0.49
CA ASN A 754 23.60 5.72 -0.07
C ASN A 754 24.04 4.53 -0.94
N GLY A 755 23.07 3.85 -1.56
CA GLY A 755 23.31 2.71 -2.45
C GLY A 755 23.75 3.10 -3.86
N ALA A 756 24.19 2.12 -4.66
CA ALA A 756 24.59 2.34 -6.04
C ALA A 756 23.40 2.70 -6.94
N ILE A 757 23.58 3.61 -7.88
CA ILE A 757 22.56 4.05 -8.84
C ILE A 757 22.95 3.57 -10.23
N THR A 758 22.12 2.75 -10.86
CA THR A 758 22.31 2.31 -12.26
C THR A 758 21.15 2.80 -13.11
N VAL A 759 21.45 3.70 -14.04
CA VAL A 759 20.54 4.17 -15.08
C VAL A 759 20.84 3.42 -16.38
N GLY A 760 19.81 2.83 -17.01
CA GLY A 760 19.95 2.21 -18.34
C GLY A 760 20.27 3.22 -19.43
N ASN A 761 20.06 2.84 -20.70
CA ASN A 761 20.22 3.79 -21.79
C ASN A 761 19.12 4.86 -21.74
N VAL A 762 19.45 6.09 -22.10
CA VAL A 762 18.53 7.24 -22.05
C VAL A 762 18.32 7.79 -23.46
N THR A 763 17.07 7.78 -23.93
CA THR A 763 16.67 8.43 -25.20
C THR A 763 15.53 9.40 -24.95
N ALA A 764 15.75 10.69 -25.12
CA ALA A 764 14.77 11.72 -24.76
C ALA A 764 14.96 13.02 -25.53
N ALA A 765 14.02 13.97 -25.44
CA ALA A 765 14.29 15.33 -25.88
C ALA A 765 15.38 15.97 -25.01
N SER A 766 15.32 15.76 -23.69
CA SER A 766 16.36 16.17 -22.74
C SER A 766 16.56 15.15 -21.63
N ALA A 767 17.75 15.11 -21.03
CA ALA A 767 18.06 14.29 -19.87
C ALA A 767 18.69 15.12 -18.75
N SER A 768 18.23 14.90 -17.51
CA SER A 768 18.80 15.46 -16.28
C SER A 768 18.99 14.36 -15.26
N ILE A 769 20.23 13.96 -14.99
CA ILE A 769 20.56 12.86 -14.07
C ILE A 769 21.42 13.45 -12.95
N ASN A 770 20.89 13.47 -11.74
CA ASN A 770 21.53 14.11 -10.59
C ASN A 770 21.72 13.10 -9.45
N GLY A 771 22.98 12.73 -9.18
CA GLY A 771 23.36 11.95 -8.00
C GLY A 771 23.60 12.81 -6.75
N GLY A 772 23.88 14.11 -6.91
CA GLY A 772 24.04 15.08 -5.82
C GLY A 772 24.98 14.64 -4.70
N ASN A 773 24.45 14.35 -3.51
CA ASN A 773 25.20 13.88 -2.34
C ASN A 773 25.19 12.34 -2.17
N SER A 774 24.85 11.57 -3.20
CA SER A 774 24.79 10.11 -3.11
C SER A 774 26.18 9.51 -2.87
N SER A 775 26.30 8.57 -1.92
CA SER A 775 27.61 7.95 -1.60
C SER A 775 27.94 6.71 -2.43
N GLY A 776 26.92 6.05 -3.00
CA GLY A 776 27.09 4.85 -3.81
C GLY A 776 27.64 5.13 -5.21
N ALA A 777 28.11 4.08 -5.89
CA ALA A 777 28.57 4.21 -7.27
C ALA A 777 27.42 4.58 -8.21
N MET A 778 27.68 5.46 -9.17
CA MET A 778 26.72 5.90 -10.18
C MET A 778 27.13 5.35 -11.54
N THR A 779 26.24 4.63 -12.21
CA THR A 779 26.40 4.14 -13.58
C THR A 779 25.26 4.66 -14.43
N VAL A 780 25.58 5.26 -15.58
CA VAL A 780 24.62 5.73 -16.56
C VAL A 780 24.97 5.11 -17.91
N GLY A 781 23.97 4.51 -18.57
CA GLY A 781 24.13 3.96 -19.92
C GLY A 781 24.39 5.02 -20.99
N ASN A 782 24.19 4.65 -22.25
CA ASN A 782 24.33 5.60 -23.35
C ASN A 782 23.20 6.63 -23.34
N ILE A 783 23.50 7.89 -23.65
CA ILE A 783 22.55 8.99 -23.70
C ILE A 783 22.44 9.51 -25.13
N ALA A 784 21.22 9.60 -25.66
CA ALA A 784 20.91 10.20 -26.95
C ALA A 784 19.77 11.22 -26.78
N THR A 785 20.09 12.52 -26.80
CA THR A 785 19.13 13.59 -26.52
C THR A 785 19.40 14.86 -27.34
N THR A 786 18.59 15.91 -27.14
CA THR A 786 18.95 17.27 -27.60
C THR A 786 19.83 17.98 -26.56
N SER A 787 19.60 17.74 -25.26
CA SER A 787 20.42 18.28 -24.18
C SER A 787 20.55 17.29 -23.02
N ALA A 788 21.77 17.13 -22.49
CA ALA A 788 22.04 16.27 -21.34
C ALA A 788 22.73 17.05 -20.20
N SER A 789 22.23 16.90 -18.98
CA SER A 789 22.86 17.39 -17.74
C SER A 789 23.07 16.22 -16.79
N ILE A 790 24.31 15.98 -16.38
CA ILE A 790 24.67 14.91 -15.44
C ILE A 790 25.46 15.50 -14.28
N THR A 791 25.03 15.25 -13.05
CA THR A 791 25.77 15.61 -11.83
C THR A 791 26.02 14.35 -11.02
N SER A 792 27.27 14.07 -10.65
CA SER A 792 27.63 12.86 -9.90
C SER A 792 27.46 13.01 -8.39
N GLY A 793 27.32 11.88 -7.70
CA GLY A 793 27.55 11.77 -6.26
C GLY A 793 29.03 11.70 -5.87
N SER A 794 29.31 11.24 -4.65
CA SER A 794 30.69 11.05 -4.14
C SER A 794 31.30 9.67 -4.43
N GLY A 795 30.49 8.68 -4.84
CA GLY A 795 30.97 7.36 -5.23
C GLY A 795 31.72 7.34 -6.57
N SER A 796 32.10 6.16 -7.05
CA SER A 796 32.64 6.01 -8.42
C SER A 796 31.57 6.34 -9.46
N THR A 797 31.95 6.93 -10.59
CA THR A 797 31.01 7.38 -11.63
C THR A 797 31.38 6.80 -12.99
N THR A 798 30.46 6.10 -13.63
CA THR A 798 30.57 5.60 -15.02
C THR A 798 29.45 6.18 -15.86
N ILE A 799 29.80 6.83 -16.98
CA ILE A 799 28.85 7.39 -17.94
C ILE A 799 29.17 6.78 -19.31
N GLY A 800 28.15 6.27 -19.99
CA GLY A 800 28.27 5.75 -21.36
C GLY A 800 28.58 6.83 -22.40
N THR A 801 28.34 6.53 -23.67
CA THR A 801 28.46 7.53 -24.74
C THR A 801 27.35 8.57 -24.61
N VAL A 802 27.67 9.85 -24.79
CA VAL A 802 26.71 10.96 -24.70
C VAL A 802 26.62 11.66 -26.05
N VAL A 803 25.44 11.63 -26.68
CA VAL A 803 25.14 12.34 -27.93
C VAL A 803 24.04 13.36 -27.63
N ALA A 804 24.37 14.65 -27.71
CA ALA A 804 23.41 15.74 -27.53
C ALA A 804 23.89 17.02 -28.22
N GLY A 805 22.99 17.97 -28.51
CA GLY A 805 23.39 19.29 -29.00
C GLY A 805 24.07 20.15 -27.93
N SER A 806 23.75 19.90 -26.65
CA SER A 806 24.41 20.51 -25.50
C SER A 806 24.60 19.48 -24.37
N VAL A 807 25.77 19.47 -23.75
CA VAL A 807 26.14 18.54 -22.68
C VAL A 807 26.73 19.31 -21.50
N ALA A 808 26.20 19.06 -20.30
CA ALA A 808 26.79 19.51 -19.04
C ALA A 808 27.05 18.29 -18.15
N ILE A 809 28.30 18.06 -17.76
CA ILE A 809 28.69 16.98 -16.85
C ILE A 809 29.46 17.61 -15.69
N ASP A 810 28.97 17.41 -14.48
CA ASP A 810 29.63 17.84 -13.24
C ASP A 810 29.97 16.64 -12.36
N LEU A 811 31.26 16.31 -12.34
CA LEU A 811 31.86 15.24 -11.56
C LEU A 811 32.60 15.77 -10.32
N SER A 812 32.48 17.06 -10.00
CA SER A 812 33.33 17.71 -9.00
C SER A 812 33.17 17.17 -7.57
N SER A 813 32.10 16.43 -7.30
CA SER A 813 31.85 15.72 -6.04
C SER A 813 32.35 14.26 -6.03
N THR A 814 32.69 13.66 -7.17
CA THR A 814 33.14 12.26 -7.26
C THR A 814 34.49 12.06 -6.55
N LEU A 815 34.55 11.09 -5.64
CA LEU A 815 35.78 10.66 -4.94
C LEU A 815 36.27 9.29 -5.40
N GLY A 816 35.39 8.48 -6.01
CA GLY A 816 35.72 7.17 -6.59
C GLY A 816 36.27 7.27 -8.01
N ASP A 817 36.42 6.13 -8.68
CA ASP A 817 36.95 6.09 -10.04
C ASP A 817 35.95 6.67 -11.05
N VAL A 818 36.47 7.33 -12.09
CA VAL A 818 35.68 7.98 -13.13
C VAL A 818 35.91 7.29 -14.48
N ALA A 819 34.82 6.97 -15.17
CA ALA A 819 34.84 6.56 -16.56
C ALA A 819 33.75 7.30 -17.33
N VAL A 820 34.14 8.00 -18.41
CA VAL A 820 33.21 8.73 -19.28
C VAL A 820 33.45 8.26 -20.69
N GLY A 821 32.37 7.82 -21.35
CA GLY A 821 32.39 7.48 -22.75
C GLY A 821 32.60 8.71 -23.63
N LYS A 822 32.60 8.49 -24.94
CA LYS A 822 32.72 9.57 -25.91
C LYS A 822 31.55 10.56 -25.78
N ILE A 823 31.85 11.85 -25.85
CA ILE A 823 30.86 12.93 -25.93
C ILE A 823 30.77 13.39 -27.39
N THR A 824 29.57 13.57 -27.94
CA THR A 824 29.34 14.17 -29.24
C THR A 824 28.35 15.31 -29.09
N SER A 825 28.84 16.56 -29.20
CA SER A 825 28.08 17.78 -28.92
C SER A 825 28.77 19.01 -29.51
N ASP A 826 27.99 20.06 -29.78
CA ASP A 826 28.51 21.38 -30.17
C ASP A 826 28.75 22.30 -28.97
N ASN A 827 28.11 22.03 -27.84
CA ASN A 827 28.28 22.78 -26.60
C ASN A 827 28.56 21.83 -25.44
N VAL A 828 29.72 21.94 -24.80
CA VAL A 828 30.11 21.08 -23.67
C VAL A 828 30.58 21.91 -22.49
N LEU A 829 30.01 21.62 -21.32
CA LEU A 829 30.58 21.97 -20.02
C LEU A 829 30.94 20.67 -19.31
N PHE A 830 32.22 20.46 -19.02
CA PHE A 830 32.72 19.29 -18.30
C PHE A 830 33.50 19.76 -17.08
N ASN A 831 33.03 19.43 -15.89
CA ASN A 831 33.77 19.57 -14.65
C ASN A 831 34.17 18.18 -14.17
N GLY A 832 35.45 17.89 -14.15
CA GLY A 832 36.02 16.62 -13.72
C GLY A 832 36.02 16.44 -12.20
N ALA A 833 36.31 15.22 -11.77
CA ALA A 833 36.54 14.88 -10.38
C ALA A 833 37.85 15.52 -9.89
N LYS A 834 37.80 16.15 -8.72
CA LYS A 834 38.93 16.93 -8.20
C LYS A 834 40.15 16.08 -7.84
N LEU A 835 39.96 14.83 -7.41
CA LEU A 835 41.04 14.01 -6.82
C LEU A 835 41.46 12.83 -7.70
N LYS A 836 40.85 12.65 -8.88
CA LYS A 836 40.91 11.42 -9.67
C LYS A 836 41.10 11.73 -11.13
N ASP A 837 41.66 10.76 -11.86
CA ASP A 837 41.80 10.80 -13.31
C ASP A 837 40.41 10.83 -13.96
N ASN A 838 40.20 11.69 -14.95
CA ASN A 838 38.91 11.83 -15.62
C ASN A 838 38.87 11.09 -16.96
N GLY A 839 37.86 10.25 -17.15
CA GLY A 839 37.67 9.51 -18.39
C GLY A 839 38.44 8.19 -18.47
N THR A 840 38.42 7.55 -19.64
CA THR A 840 39.09 6.26 -19.80
C THR A 840 40.60 6.48 -19.89
N ALA A 841 41.35 5.95 -18.92
CA ALA A 841 42.79 6.17 -18.77
C ALA A 841 43.18 7.67 -18.65
N GLY A 842 42.32 8.48 -18.02
CA GLY A 842 42.57 9.91 -17.83
C GLY A 842 42.35 10.76 -19.09
N THR A 843 41.63 10.24 -20.10
CA THR A 843 41.31 10.99 -21.33
C THR A 843 39.81 11.18 -21.51
N ILE A 844 39.41 12.42 -21.76
CA ILE A 844 38.06 12.80 -22.21
C ILE A 844 38.08 13.02 -23.72
N THR A 845 37.15 12.38 -24.44
CA THR A 845 37.00 12.52 -25.90
C THR A 845 35.71 13.23 -26.24
N ILE A 846 35.82 14.34 -26.96
CA ILE A 846 34.70 15.17 -27.41
C ILE A 846 34.76 15.33 -28.93
N ASP A 847 33.70 14.91 -29.60
CA ASP A 847 33.49 15.18 -31.03
C ASP A 847 32.50 16.33 -31.20
N ALA A 848 32.83 17.26 -32.08
CA ALA A 848 31.85 18.21 -32.60
C ALA A 848 30.74 17.44 -33.31
N SER A 849 29.50 17.91 -33.16
CA SER A 849 28.37 17.33 -33.85
C SER A 849 28.22 17.98 -35.23
N THR A 850 27.00 18.33 -35.63
CA THR A 850 26.70 18.90 -36.97
C THR A 850 26.65 20.44 -36.98
N GLY A 851 26.94 21.11 -35.87
CA GLY A 851 26.95 22.57 -35.80
C GLY A 851 28.16 23.20 -36.47
N ALA A 852 28.02 24.48 -36.78
CA ALA A 852 29.12 25.33 -37.26
C ALA A 852 30.06 25.77 -36.13
N ASN A 853 29.52 26.00 -34.94
CA ASN A 853 30.27 26.49 -33.79
C ASN A 853 30.39 25.39 -32.74
N PHE A 854 31.61 24.99 -32.42
CA PHE A 854 31.92 24.09 -31.32
C PHE A 854 32.48 24.88 -30.14
N VAL A 855 31.90 24.71 -28.96
CA VAL A 855 32.34 25.33 -27.71
C VAL A 855 32.47 24.26 -26.63
N ALA A 856 33.64 24.17 -26.02
CA ALA A 856 33.88 23.30 -24.87
C ALA A 856 34.54 24.06 -23.73
N THR A 857 33.99 23.94 -22.52
CA THR A 857 34.66 24.32 -21.27
C THR A 857 34.96 23.05 -20.49
N VAL A 858 36.24 22.71 -20.33
CA VAL A 858 36.69 21.47 -19.68
C VAL A 858 37.58 21.82 -18.50
N ASN A 859 37.14 21.45 -17.31
CA ASN A 859 37.88 21.62 -16.07
C ASN A 859 38.28 20.24 -15.56
N GLY A 860 39.58 19.95 -15.50
CA GLY A 860 40.15 18.72 -14.96
C GLY A 860 40.27 18.74 -13.43
N GLY A 861 40.98 17.76 -12.89
CA GLY A 861 41.24 17.59 -11.47
C GLY A 861 42.72 17.66 -11.11
N LEU A 862 43.08 16.96 -10.03
CA LEU A 862 44.47 16.71 -9.61
C LEU A 862 45.02 15.39 -10.18
N GLY A 863 44.23 14.66 -10.97
CA GLY A 863 44.62 13.41 -11.63
C GLY A 863 45.25 13.64 -12.99
N LYS A 864 45.32 12.58 -13.82
CA LYS A 864 45.66 12.68 -15.25
C LYS A 864 44.44 13.16 -16.03
N ASP A 865 44.60 14.26 -16.74
CA ASP A 865 43.53 14.99 -17.42
C ASP A 865 43.96 15.37 -18.84
N ALA A 866 43.72 14.48 -19.78
CA ALA A 866 43.92 14.70 -21.20
C ALA A 866 42.58 14.94 -21.93
N LEU A 867 42.61 15.80 -22.94
CA LEU A 867 41.45 16.15 -23.76
C LEU A 867 41.73 15.84 -25.23
N THR A 868 40.85 15.06 -25.85
CA THR A 868 40.82 14.87 -27.30
C THR A 868 39.59 15.57 -27.86
N VAL A 869 39.80 16.50 -28.79
CA VAL A 869 38.72 17.18 -29.52
C VAL A 869 38.82 16.84 -31.00
N LYS A 870 37.69 16.37 -31.56
CA LYS A 870 37.56 16.09 -32.98
C LYS A 870 36.56 17.05 -33.61
N GLY A 871 36.95 17.76 -34.66
CA GLY A 871 36.01 18.57 -35.44
C GLY A 871 35.25 17.74 -36.48
N SER A 872 34.21 18.32 -37.08
CA SER A 872 33.39 17.70 -38.12
C SER A 872 33.45 18.49 -39.43
N ALA A 873 32.90 17.93 -40.51
CA ALA A 873 32.86 18.59 -41.83
C ALA A 873 32.06 19.90 -41.86
N THR A 874 31.23 20.15 -40.85
CA THR A 874 30.46 21.40 -40.71
C THR A 874 31.11 22.39 -39.76
N THR A 875 32.10 22.00 -38.98
CA THR A 875 32.73 22.86 -37.97
C THR A 875 33.50 24.00 -38.64
N GLU A 876 33.07 25.23 -38.35
CA GLU A 876 33.68 26.47 -38.82
C GLU A 876 34.49 27.16 -37.72
N THR A 877 34.03 27.07 -36.46
CA THR A 877 34.76 27.62 -35.30
C THR A 877 34.88 26.59 -34.19
N ILE A 878 36.06 26.49 -33.58
CA ILE A 878 36.33 25.68 -32.39
C ILE A 878 36.77 26.63 -31.27
N LYS A 879 36.08 26.62 -30.14
CA LYS A 879 36.48 27.33 -28.92
C LYS A 879 36.60 26.38 -27.75
N ILE A 880 37.78 26.31 -27.14
CA ILE A 880 38.07 25.47 -25.99
C ILE A 880 38.58 26.35 -24.85
N ALA A 881 37.97 26.20 -23.68
CA ALA A 881 38.33 26.92 -22.46
C ALA A 881 38.33 25.99 -21.23
N GLY A 882 38.81 26.51 -20.10
CA GLY A 882 38.83 25.81 -18.81
C GLY A 882 40.25 25.61 -18.29
N ASP A 883 40.41 24.62 -17.41
CA ASP A 883 41.69 24.32 -16.77
C ASP A 883 41.81 22.80 -16.59
N LEU A 884 42.72 22.15 -17.32
CA LEU A 884 42.95 20.70 -17.15
C LEU A 884 43.65 20.36 -15.81
N GLY A 885 44.10 21.37 -15.06
CA GLY A 885 44.82 21.20 -13.81
C GLY A 885 46.32 20.94 -14.03
N LEU A 886 47.06 20.90 -12.93
CA LEU A 886 48.50 20.53 -12.90
C LEU A 886 48.70 19.10 -12.37
N GLY A 887 47.65 18.29 -12.39
CA GLY A 887 47.65 16.92 -11.90
C GLY A 887 48.39 15.97 -12.84
N GLY A 888 49.19 15.05 -12.31
CA GLY A 888 49.99 14.09 -13.10
C GLY A 888 51.48 14.17 -12.79
N THR A 889 52.27 13.27 -13.40
CA THR A 889 53.73 13.21 -13.15
C THR A 889 54.56 13.57 -14.37
N THR A 890 53.92 13.68 -15.54
CA THR A 890 54.59 13.99 -16.81
C THR A 890 53.79 15.02 -17.62
N PRO A 891 54.46 15.80 -18.49
CA PRO A 891 53.80 16.65 -19.48
C PRO A 891 52.74 15.93 -20.34
N ALA A 892 52.92 14.63 -20.57
CA ALA A 892 52.00 13.82 -21.37
C ALA A 892 50.67 13.50 -20.66
N ASP A 893 50.60 13.70 -19.34
CA ASP A 893 49.39 13.47 -18.54
C ASP A 893 48.40 14.65 -18.62
N GLN A 894 48.82 15.84 -19.10
CA GLN A 894 47.96 17.00 -19.37
C GLN A 894 48.16 17.50 -20.81
N LYS A 895 47.39 16.94 -21.75
CA LYS A 895 47.55 17.20 -23.19
C LYS A 895 46.22 17.49 -23.86
N LEU A 896 46.23 18.46 -24.77
CA LEU A 896 45.20 18.64 -25.79
C LEU A 896 45.62 17.92 -27.08
N THR A 897 44.76 17.02 -27.57
CA THR A 897 44.90 16.40 -28.90
C THR A 897 43.76 16.89 -29.79
N LEU A 898 44.10 17.51 -30.91
CA LEU A 898 43.16 17.99 -31.91
C LEU A 898 43.15 17.03 -33.11
N ASP A 899 42.00 16.41 -33.39
CA ASP A 899 41.74 15.70 -34.64
C ASP A 899 40.93 16.62 -35.57
N LEU A 900 41.65 17.31 -36.45
CA LEU A 900 41.07 18.28 -37.37
C LEU A 900 40.87 17.73 -38.78
N ASP A 901 41.11 16.44 -39.02
CA ASP A 901 41.11 15.85 -40.37
C ASP A 901 39.76 16.02 -41.07
N ALA A 902 38.66 15.96 -40.32
CA ALA A 902 37.31 16.17 -40.85
C ALA A 902 36.91 17.65 -40.94
N SER A 903 37.66 18.58 -40.33
CA SER A 903 37.31 20.01 -40.15
C SER A 903 37.56 20.85 -41.40
N THR A 904 37.03 20.43 -42.55
CA THR A 904 37.33 21.04 -43.86
C THR A 904 36.96 22.53 -43.99
N LYS A 905 36.11 23.04 -43.10
CA LYS A 905 35.58 24.42 -43.10
C LYS A 905 36.12 25.31 -41.97
N LEU A 906 37.11 24.84 -41.21
CA LEU A 906 37.62 25.57 -40.05
C LEU A 906 38.12 26.96 -40.47
N SER A 907 37.60 27.99 -39.82
CA SER A 907 37.96 29.40 -40.02
C SER A 907 38.49 30.06 -38.74
N SER A 908 38.18 29.48 -37.58
CA SER A 908 38.68 29.95 -36.29
C SER A 908 38.93 28.81 -35.30
N LEU A 909 40.09 28.83 -34.64
CA LEU A 909 40.46 27.93 -33.56
C LEU A 909 40.93 28.77 -32.35
N ASP A 910 40.11 28.82 -31.30
CA ASP A 910 40.39 29.55 -30.07
C ASP A 910 40.59 28.58 -28.91
N ILE A 911 41.85 28.35 -28.53
CA ILE A 911 42.24 27.55 -27.36
C ILE A 911 42.84 28.41 -26.24
N SER A 912 42.79 29.74 -26.39
CA SER A 912 43.39 30.71 -25.45
C SER A 912 42.77 30.68 -24.05
N GLY A 913 41.54 30.20 -23.95
CA GLY A 913 40.85 30.04 -22.68
C GLY A 913 41.24 28.79 -21.90
N LEU A 914 42.03 27.88 -22.47
CA LEU A 914 42.41 26.60 -21.86
C LEU A 914 43.75 26.73 -21.13
N LYS A 915 43.76 26.29 -19.87
CA LYS A 915 44.94 26.32 -18.99
C LYS A 915 45.35 24.90 -18.57
N GLY A 916 46.54 24.78 -17.97
CA GLY A 916 47.02 23.52 -17.39
C GLY A 916 47.59 22.53 -18.42
N LEU A 917 48.03 22.98 -19.60
CA LEU A 917 48.69 22.11 -20.58
C LEU A 917 50.17 21.92 -20.26
N GLY A 918 50.62 20.67 -20.23
CA GLY A 918 52.03 20.31 -20.02
C GLY A 918 52.77 20.00 -21.32
N ALA A 919 52.07 19.50 -22.34
CA ALA A 919 52.65 19.11 -23.63
C ALA A 919 52.27 20.08 -24.76
N ALA A 920 53.10 20.09 -25.81
CA ALA A 920 52.83 20.85 -27.02
C ALA A 920 51.54 20.39 -27.73
N THR A 921 50.81 21.34 -28.30
CA THR A 921 49.58 21.11 -29.07
C THR A 921 49.90 21.10 -30.56
N ALA A 922 49.66 19.96 -31.23
CA ALA A 922 49.78 19.87 -32.68
C ALA A 922 48.48 20.33 -33.36
N ILE A 923 48.60 21.21 -34.35
CA ILE A 923 47.50 21.75 -35.15
C ILE A 923 47.79 21.41 -36.62
N ASP A 924 47.08 20.42 -37.17
CA ASP A 924 47.22 20.02 -38.57
C ASP A 924 46.05 20.57 -39.40
N LEU A 925 46.35 21.42 -40.38
CA LEU A 925 45.37 22.10 -41.23
C LEU A 925 45.31 21.55 -42.66
N LYS A 926 45.89 20.37 -42.92
CA LYS A 926 46.02 19.81 -44.28
C LYS A 926 44.71 19.72 -45.07
N ASN A 927 43.56 19.59 -44.42
CA ASN A 927 42.27 19.42 -45.11
C ASN A 927 41.39 20.68 -45.12
N VAL A 928 41.87 21.81 -44.57
CA VAL A 928 41.08 23.04 -44.44
C VAL A 928 41.11 23.84 -45.74
N VAL A 929 39.97 23.93 -46.44
CA VAL A 929 39.82 24.71 -47.67
C VAL A 929 38.38 25.22 -47.81
N VAL A 930 38.19 26.54 -47.78
CA VAL A 930 36.92 27.22 -48.01
C VAL A 930 37.08 28.21 -49.15
N ASP A 931 36.19 28.16 -50.14
CA ASP A 931 36.25 29.03 -51.32
C ASP A 931 37.64 29.13 -51.96
N ASN A 932 38.31 27.98 -52.09
CA ASN A 932 39.65 27.85 -52.64
C ASN A 932 40.77 28.53 -51.82
N LYS A 933 40.54 28.78 -50.53
CA LYS A 933 41.48 29.43 -49.62
C LYS A 933 41.60 28.67 -48.31
N LEU A 934 42.76 28.76 -47.66
CA LEU A 934 42.95 28.37 -46.27
C LEU A 934 43.12 29.66 -45.47
N ILE A 935 42.08 30.05 -44.74
CA ILE A 935 42.08 31.23 -43.87
C ILE A 935 41.66 30.78 -42.49
N VAL A 936 42.56 30.83 -41.51
CA VAL A 936 42.28 30.41 -40.13
C VAL A 936 42.81 31.45 -39.14
N ASP A 937 41.92 31.93 -38.28
CA ASP A 937 42.27 32.71 -37.09
C ASP A 937 42.57 31.76 -35.92
N ILE A 938 43.81 31.74 -35.43
CA ILE A 938 44.27 30.84 -34.38
C ILE A 938 44.61 31.66 -33.14
N LYS A 939 43.95 31.33 -32.02
CA LYS A 939 44.31 31.86 -30.70
C LYS A 939 44.87 30.73 -29.85
N GLY A 940 46.19 30.71 -29.73
CA GLY A 940 46.96 29.73 -28.96
C GLY A 940 46.87 29.97 -27.45
N ASN A 941 47.64 29.21 -26.68
CA ASN A 941 47.70 29.36 -25.22
C ASN A 941 49.15 29.50 -24.73
N ASP A 942 49.41 29.18 -23.46
CA ASP A 942 50.75 29.31 -22.87
C ASP A 942 51.67 28.10 -23.18
N ALA A 943 51.13 27.00 -23.70
CA ALA A 943 51.89 25.84 -24.18
C ALA A 943 52.39 26.06 -25.60
N ALA A 944 53.37 25.25 -26.03
CA ALA A 944 53.89 25.32 -27.39
C ALA A 944 52.87 24.80 -28.42
N GLU A 945 52.56 25.58 -29.45
CA GLU A 945 51.77 25.13 -30.60
C GLU A 945 52.67 24.80 -31.81
N THR A 946 52.44 23.64 -32.42
CA THR A 946 53.05 23.25 -33.71
C THR A 946 51.98 23.19 -34.78
N ILE A 947 51.99 24.17 -35.69
CA ILE A 947 51.03 24.28 -36.79
C ILE A 947 51.64 23.72 -38.07
N THR A 948 50.95 22.79 -38.72
CA THR A 948 51.37 22.20 -40.00
C THR A 948 50.35 22.49 -41.08
N VAL A 949 50.82 23.01 -42.21
CA VAL A 949 50.01 23.29 -43.41
C VAL A 949 50.60 22.53 -44.60
N ALA A 950 49.89 21.50 -45.05
CA ALA A 950 50.27 20.65 -46.17
C ALA A 950 49.07 20.34 -47.09
N THR A 951 48.34 21.38 -47.48
CA THR A 951 47.04 21.24 -48.17
C THR A 951 47.17 20.66 -49.59
N PRO A 952 46.43 19.58 -49.94
CA PRO A 952 46.59 18.86 -51.20
C PRO A 952 45.53 19.17 -52.27
N THR A 953 45.25 20.46 -52.57
CA THR A 953 44.29 20.81 -53.62
C THR A 953 44.83 21.76 -54.67
N ALA A 954 44.56 21.45 -55.94
CA ALA A 954 44.93 22.26 -57.11
C ALA A 954 44.17 23.58 -57.24
N THR A 955 43.10 23.75 -56.47
CA THR A 955 42.33 25.00 -56.47
C THR A 955 42.81 25.99 -55.42
N LEU A 956 43.70 25.63 -54.49
CA LEU A 956 44.13 26.51 -53.40
C LEU A 956 44.82 27.75 -53.96
N THR A 957 44.32 28.94 -53.62
CA THR A 957 44.84 30.24 -54.09
C THR A 957 45.55 31.04 -53.02
N GLU A 958 45.19 30.85 -51.74
CA GLU A 958 45.68 31.66 -50.62
C GLU A 958 45.82 30.80 -49.37
N ILE A 959 46.93 30.98 -48.65
CA ILE A 959 47.13 30.51 -47.27
C ILE A 959 47.28 31.76 -46.41
N LYS A 960 46.38 31.96 -45.46
CA LYS A 960 46.42 33.07 -44.51
C LYS A 960 46.19 32.56 -43.10
N LEU A 961 47.14 32.84 -42.21
CA LEU A 961 47.01 32.57 -40.78
C LEU A 961 47.05 33.89 -40.03
N SER A 962 46.17 34.05 -39.04
CA SER A 962 46.11 35.23 -38.17
C SER A 962 45.82 34.84 -36.73
N GLY A 963 45.93 35.80 -35.81
CA GLY A 963 45.56 35.62 -34.41
C GLY A 963 46.77 35.64 -33.46
N ASP A 964 46.52 35.39 -32.17
CA ASP A 964 47.55 35.44 -31.13
C ASP A 964 47.90 34.02 -30.63
N LEU A 965 49.11 33.56 -30.91
CA LEU A 965 49.60 32.24 -30.52
C LEU A 965 50.03 32.14 -29.05
N GLY A 966 49.93 33.22 -28.28
CA GLY A 966 50.17 33.19 -26.84
C GLY A 966 51.64 33.01 -26.43
N GLY A 967 51.84 32.42 -25.24
CA GLY A 967 53.11 32.42 -24.52
C GLY A 967 54.08 31.28 -24.85
N GLY A 968 53.67 30.30 -25.67
CA GLY A 968 54.47 29.12 -25.99
C GLY A 968 55.68 29.34 -26.90
N GLU A 969 56.51 28.29 -27.05
CA GLU A 969 57.49 28.17 -28.13
C GLU A 969 56.79 27.66 -29.40
N ASN A 970 56.24 28.59 -30.18
CA ASN A 970 55.37 28.28 -31.31
C ASN A 970 56.17 28.01 -32.58
N SER A 971 55.68 27.06 -33.38
CA SER A 971 56.29 26.69 -34.66
C SER A 971 55.25 26.51 -35.75
N ILE A 972 55.53 27.02 -36.94
CA ILE A 972 54.68 26.87 -38.13
C ILE A 972 55.49 26.24 -39.26
N SER A 973 55.00 25.15 -39.83
CA SER A 973 55.56 24.53 -41.03
C SER A 973 54.55 24.60 -42.17
N ILE A 974 54.88 25.38 -43.20
CA ILE A 974 54.10 25.51 -44.43
C ILE A 974 54.88 24.84 -45.55
N THR A 975 54.45 23.64 -45.92
CA THR A 975 54.98 22.90 -47.06
C THR A 975 53.80 22.55 -47.96
N PRO A 976 53.33 23.49 -48.81
CA PRO A 976 52.21 23.21 -49.69
C PRO A 976 52.57 22.00 -50.57
N THR A 977 51.64 21.10 -50.80
CA THR A 977 51.96 19.91 -51.61
C THR A 977 52.16 20.29 -53.07
N ALA A 978 52.79 19.42 -53.86
CA ALA A 978 52.94 19.62 -55.30
C ALA A 978 51.59 19.80 -56.03
N ALA A 979 50.47 19.40 -55.41
CA ALA A 979 49.14 19.60 -55.98
C ALA A 979 48.68 21.06 -55.94
N ALA A 980 49.19 21.93 -55.05
CA ALA A 980 48.72 23.30 -54.82
C ALA A 980 49.19 24.32 -55.89
N VAL A 981 48.97 24.01 -57.17
CA VAL A 981 49.49 24.77 -58.33
C VAL A 981 48.82 26.14 -58.56
N ALA A 982 47.71 26.44 -57.88
CA ALA A 982 47.00 27.71 -58.00
C ALA A 982 47.39 28.74 -56.93
N LEU A 983 48.28 28.38 -55.98
CA LEU A 983 48.63 29.20 -54.83
C LEU A 983 49.35 30.48 -55.29
N THR A 984 48.81 31.65 -54.93
CA THR A 984 49.39 32.95 -55.26
C THR A 984 49.96 33.68 -54.06
N THR A 985 49.47 33.37 -52.86
CA THR A 985 49.78 34.14 -51.65
C THR A 985 49.90 33.25 -50.43
N ILE A 986 50.94 33.48 -49.63
CA ILE A 986 51.06 33.01 -48.25
C ILE A 986 51.16 34.27 -47.37
N ASP A 987 50.29 34.42 -46.37
CA ASP A 987 50.21 35.61 -45.52
C ASP A 987 50.14 35.24 -44.05
N LEU A 988 51.23 35.50 -43.32
CA LEU A 988 51.38 35.26 -41.88
C LEU A 988 51.48 36.56 -41.07
N SER A 989 51.37 37.72 -41.73
CA SER A 989 51.53 39.05 -41.11
C SER A 989 50.48 39.37 -40.03
N GLY A 990 49.37 38.62 -40.01
CA GLY A 990 48.32 38.75 -39.01
C GLY A 990 48.57 38.00 -37.70
N LEU A 991 49.73 37.35 -37.53
CA LEU A 991 50.08 36.59 -36.34
C LEU A 991 50.78 37.44 -35.28
N THR A 992 50.42 37.21 -34.02
CA THR A 992 51.13 37.68 -32.84
C THR A 992 51.45 36.50 -31.90
N PHE A 993 52.35 36.68 -30.95
CA PHE A 993 52.75 35.65 -29.98
C PHE A 993 53.02 36.28 -28.61
N THR A 994 51.98 36.74 -27.94
CA THR A 994 52.11 37.52 -26.70
C THR A 994 52.79 36.71 -25.59
N GLY A 995 54.06 37.04 -25.29
CA GLY A 995 54.82 36.44 -24.18
C GLY A 995 55.63 35.19 -24.54
N GLY A 996 55.59 34.74 -25.79
CA GLY A 996 56.27 33.53 -26.28
C GLY A 996 57.32 33.79 -27.36
N SER A 997 57.57 32.78 -28.19
CA SER A 997 58.38 32.90 -29.41
C SER A 997 57.66 32.24 -30.60
N LEU A 998 58.01 32.65 -31.81
CA LEU A 998 57.49 32.07 -33.05
C LEU A 998 58.66 31.78 -33.99
N SER A 999 58.67 30.56 -34.53
CA SER A 999 59.51 30.17 -35.66
C SER A 999 58.63 29.69 -36.81
N THR A 1000 58.89 30.15 -38.03
CA THR A 1000 58.16 29.67 -39.20
C THR A 1000 59.11 29.06 -40.22
N THR A 1001 58.63 28.05 -40.94
CA THR A 1001 59.33 27.45 -42.06
C THR A 1001 58.38 27.35 -43.22
N ILE A 1002 58.67 28.09 -44.29
CA ILE A 1002 57.93 28.07 -45.54
C ILE A 1002 58.83 27.41 -46.59
N THR A 1003 58.44 26.25 -47.09
CA THR A 1003 59.18 25.55 -48.16
C THR A 1003 58.33 25.45 -49.41
N LEU A 1004 58.74 26.17 -50.46
CA LEU A 1004 58.12 26.06 -51.77
C LEU A 1004 58.66 24.84 -52.54
N LEU A 1005 57.81 24.34 -53.45
CA LEU A 1005 58.14 23.33 -54.43
C LEU A 1005 58.17 23.94 -55.83
N ALA A 1006 58.76 23.22 -56.79
CA ALA A 1006 58.88 23.65 -58.18
C ALA A 1006 57.50 23.90 -58.84
N GLU A 1007 56.45 23.25 -58.36
CA GLU A 1007 55.09 23.35 -58.87
C GLU A 1007 54.37 24.65 -58.48
N HIS A 1008 54.86 25.41 -57.49
CA HIS A 1008 54.20 26.62 -56.96
C HIS A 1008 54.57 27.90 -57.73
N ILE A 1009 54.50 27.86 -59.06
CA ILE A 1009 54.98 28.92 -59.97
C ILE A 1009 54.13 30.20 -59.98
N LYS A 1010 53.00 30.22 -59.25
CA LYS A 1010 52.06 31.35 -59.22
C LYS A 1010 52.17 32.20 -57.96
N ILE A 1011 52.99 31.78 -57.00
CA ILE A 1011 53.18 32.53 -55.75
C ILE A 1011 53.82 33.86 -56.09
N ALA A 1012 53.08 34.94 -55.88
CA ALA A 1012 53.55 36.30 -56.09
C ALA A 1012 54.03 36.94 -54.79
N THR A 1013 53.40 36.59 -53.66
CA THR A 1013 53.64 37.24 -52.36
C THR A 1013 53.73 36.24 -51.22
N ILE A 1014 54.75 36.39 -50.39
CA ILE A 1014 54.89 35.74 -49.09
C ILE A 1014 55.04 36.85 -48.06
N ASN A 1015 54.09 36.97 -47.14
CA ASN A 1015 54.27 37.79 -45.96
C ASN A 1015 54.60 36.86 -44.79
N GLY A 1016 55.79 37.02 -44.27
CA GLY A 1016 56.32 36.38 -43.07
C GLY A 1016 55.54 36.76 -41.82
N SER A 1017 55.95 36.17 -40.70
CA SER A 1017 55.43 36.46 -39.38
C SER A 1017 56.18 37.63 -38.75
N LEU A 1018 56.01 37.85 -37.44
CA LEU A 1018 56.87 38.76 -36.66
C LEU A 1018 57.94 37.99 -35.85
N GLY A 1019 58.14 36.72 -36.19
CA GLY A 1019 59.04 35.77 -35.54
C GLY A 1019 60.06 35.21 -36.53
N ALA A 1020 60.95 34.34 -36.08
CA ALA A 1020 62.05 33.86 -36.91
C ALA A 1020 61.55 33.01 -38.09
N ASP A 1021 61.61 33.57 -39.29
CA ASP A 1021 61.11 32.96 -40.50
C ASP A 1021 62.22 32.29 -41.31
N THR A 1022 61.96 31.10 -41.83
CA THR A 1022 62.84 30.42 -42.78
C THR A 1022 62.07 30.14 -44.07
N ILE A 1023 62.39 30.87 -45.13
CA ILE A 1023 61.68 30.82 -46.41
C ILE A 1023 62.59 30.22 -47.47
N THR A 1024 62.23 29.04 -47.98
CA THR A 1024 62.97 28.34 -49.05
C THR A 1024 62.24 28.47 -50.38
N VAL A 1025 62.91 29.06 -51.37
CA VAL A 1025 62.37 29.29 -52.72
C VAL A 1025 63.07 28.35 -53.72
N LYS A 1026 62.33 27.89 -54.74
CA LYS A 1026 62.85 27.11 -55.87
C LYS A 1026 62.99 27.99 -57.12
N ASP A 1027 63.83 27.54 -58.05
CA ASP A 1027 64.11 28.21 -59.33
C ASP A 1027 62.83 28.51 -60.12
N GLU A 1028 61.87 27.59 -60.07
CA GLU A 1028 60.65 27.66 -60.85
C GLU A 1028 59.63 28.66 -60.31
N ASN A 1029 59.76 29.11 -59.05
CA ASN A 1029 58.75 29.97 -58.42
C ASN A 1029 58.67 31.37 -59.06
N LYS A 1030 59.84 31.98 -59.36
CA LYS A 1030 60.00 33.26 -60.07
C LYS A 1030 59.30 34.48 -59.43
N ALA A 1031 59.90 35.67 -59.54
CA ALA A 1031 59.27 36.96 -59.18
C ALA A 1031 58.52 37.02 -57.82
N VAL A 1032 58.97 36.27 -56.80
CA VAL A 1032 58.31 36.25 -55.49
C VAL A 1032 58.70 37.50 -54.70
N THR A 1033 57.71 38.22 -54.20
CA THR A 1033 57.90 39.26 -53.20
C THR A 1033 57.74 38.65 -51.81
N ILE A 1034 58.78 38.77 -51.00
CA ILE A 1034 58.86 38.28 -49.63
C ILE A 1034 58.90 39.52 -48.73
N ASP A 1035 57.98 39.61 -47.79
CA ASP A 1035 58.05 40.54 -46.67
C ASP A 1035 58.39 39.71 -45.43
N LEU A 1036 59.48 40.00 -44.74
CA LEU A 1036 59.91 39.23 -43.56
C LEU A 1036 59.21 39.66 -42.27
N GLY A 1037 58.46 40.77 -42.29
CA GLY A 1037 57.95 41.40 -41.07
C GLY A 1037 58.94 42.42 -40.50
N ASP A 1038 58.43 43.50 -39.91
CA ASP A 1038 59.27 44.51 -39.27
C ASP A 1038 59.49 44.15 -37.79
N ASP A 1039 60.52 43.35 -37.53
CA ASP A 1039 60.85 42.89 -36.18
C ASP A 1039 62.38 42.73 -35.93
N THR A 1040 62.73 42.06 -34.83
CA THR A 1040 64.11 41.83 -34.37
C THR A 1040 64.49 40.34 -34.31
N ALA A 1041 63.62 39.46 -34.79
CA ALA A 1041 63.90 38.05 -34.98
C ALA A 1041 64.95 37.89 -36.08
N ARG A 1042 65.36 36.64 -36.31
CA ARG A 1042 66.43 36.36 -37.26
C ARG A 1042 65.84 35.52 -38.37
N ASP A 1043 65.66 36.15 -39.52
CA ASP A 1043 65.04 35.52 -40.66
C ASP A 1043 66.07 34.96 -41.62
N ILE A 1044 65.67 33.92 -42.35
CA ILE A 1044 66.50 33.21 -43.32
C ILE A 1044 65.72 33.06 -44.61
N VAL A 1045 66.22 33.68 -45.68
CA VAL A 1045 65.73 33.42 -47.05
C VAL A 1045 66.72 32.51 -47.76
N ASP A 1046 66.35 31.24 -47.94
CA ASP A 1046 67.13 30.26 -48.69
C ASP A 1046 66.81 30.33 -50.18
N LEU A 1047 67.74 30.96 -50.90
CA LEU A 1047 67.71 31.11 -52.35
C LEU A 1047 68.67 30.13 -53.03
N SER A 1048 69.25 29.16 -52.33
CA SER A 1048 70.31 28.29 -52.88
C SER A 1048 69.92 27.53 -54.16
N ALA A 1049 68.61 27.37 -54.42
CA ALA A 1049 68.08 26.76 -55.63
C ALA A 1049 67.70 27.75 -56.76
N VAL A 1050 67.62 29.06 -56.49
CA VAL A 1050 67.13 30.10 -57.43
C VAL A 1050 68.21 30.53 -58.42
N LYS A 1051 67.85 30.80 -59.68
CA LYS A 1051 68.76 31.30 -60.71
C LYS A 1051 68.14 32.50 -61.45
N THR A 1052 69.01 33.36 -61.99
CA THR A 1052 68.58 34.43 -62.91
C THR A 1052 68.65 33.89 -64.35
N ALA A 1053 67.52 33.48 -64.93
CA ALA A 1053 67.52 32.81 -66.23
C ALA A 1053 67.75 33.79 -67.40
N ASN A 1054 67.28 35.04 -67.29
CA ASN A 1054 67.43 36.02 -68.37
C ASN A 1054 67.65 37.47 -67.90
N ALA A 1055 68.89 37.95 -67.99
CA ALA A 1055 69.26 39.33 -67.64
C ALA A 1055 69.36 40.30 -68.85
N THR A 1056 68.72 40.01 -69.99
CA THR A 1056 68.89 40.81 -71.23
C THR A 1056 68.17 42.16 -71.23
N SER A 1057 67.18 42.37 -70.35
CA SER A 1057 66.44 43.63 -70.17
C SER A 1057 65.84 43.70 -68.77
N ASP A 1058 65.52 44.89 -68.28
CA ASP A 1058 64.85 45.09 -66.98
C ASP A 1058 63.54 44.29 -66.86
N ALA A 1059 62.76 44.18 -67.95
CA ALA A 1059 61.53 43.39 -67.97
C ALA A 1059 61.79 41.89 -67.79
N LYS A 1060 62.90 41.38 -68.35
CA LYS A 1060 63.31 39.97 -68.18
C LYS A 1060 63.93 39.69 -66.82
N ILE A 1061 64.66 40.65 -66.26
CA ILE A 1061 65.15 40.57 -64.89
C ILE A 1061 63.98 40.51 -63.90
N ALA A 1062 62.96 41.36 -64.09
CA ALA A 1062 61.78 41.40 -63.24
C ALA A 1062 60.95 40.10 -63.25
N GLU A 1063 61.04 39.27 -64.30
CA GLU A 1063 60.36 37.97 -64.37
C GLU A 1063 60.94 36.93 -63.39
N ASP A 1064 62.23 37.05 -62.99
CA ASP A 1064 62.90 36.10 -62.09
C ASP A 1064 63.29 36.73 -60.73
N LEU A 1065 63.17 38.06 -60.61
CA LEU A 1065 63.68 38.82 -59.47
C LEU A 1065 62.94 38.52 -58.17
N ILE A 1066 63.65 37.94 -57.21
CA ILE A 1066 63.17 37.84 -55.82
C ILE A 1066 63.35 39.18 -55.13
N SER A 1067 62.27 39.66 -54.53
CA SER A 1067 62.26 40.91 -53.78
C SER A 1067 62.00 40.63 -52.31
N ILE A 1068 62.82 41.18 -51.41
CA ILE A 1068 62.72 40.98 -49.97
C ILE A 1068 62.51 42.34 -49.31
N ALA A 1069 61.44 42.50 -48.54
CA ALA A 1069 61.18 43.67 -47.71
C ALA A 1069 61.49 43.38 -46.23
N ASN A 1070 61.76 44.44 -45.46
CA ASN A 1070 62.04 44.38 -44.02
C ASN A 1070 63.23 43.49 -43.63
N PHE A 1071 64.28 43.48 -44.47
CA PHE A 1071 65.54 42.80 -44.15
C PHE A 1071 66.32 43.60 -43.09
N ASN A 1072 66.32 43.12 -41.85
CA ASN A 1072 66.80 43.78 -40.64
C ASN A 1072 68.06 43.12 -40.07
N THR A 1073 68.65 43.74 -39.03
CA THR A 1073 69.86 43.24 -38.37
C THR A 1073 69.65 41.85 -37.78
N GLY A 1074 70.48 40.90 -38.20
CA GLY A 1074 70.46 39.50 -37.77
C GLY A 1074 69.99 38.53 -38.84
N ASP A 1075 69.25 39.04 -39.84
CA ASP A 1075 68.68 38.28 -40.95
C ASP A 1075 69.73 37.83 -41.95
N SER A 1076 69.43 36.75 -42.67
CA SER A 1076 70.32 36.20 -43.66
C SER A 1076 69.65 35.78 -44.97
N ILE A 1077 70.42 35.91 -46.04
CA ILE A 1077 70.08 35.38 -47.37
C ILE A 1077 71.12 34.33 -47.70
N LYS A 1078 70.65 33.10 -47.91
CA LYS A 1078 71.50 31.96 -48.23
C LYS A 1078 71.55 31.74 -49.75
N PHE A 1079 72.76 31.78 -50.29
CA PHE A 1079 73.04 31.64 -51.72
C PHE A 1079 73.50 30.21 -52.07
N LYS A 1080 73.59 29.92 -53.38
CA LYS A 1080 73.83 28.58 -53.97
C LYS A 1080 75.17 27.95 -53.57
N ALA A 1081 76.17 28.75 -53.22
CA ALA A 1081 77.51 28.29 -52.87
C ALA A 1081 78.17 29.17 -51.79
N ASN A 1082 79.29 28.71 -51.24
CA ASN A 1082 80.06 29.47 -50.25
C ASN A 1082 80.53 30.81 -50.84
N ILE A 1083 80.26 31.90 -50.13
CA ILE A 1083 80.63 33.26 -50.49
C ILE A 1083 82.12 33.47 -50.18
N ALA A 1084 82.91 33.69 -51.22
CA ALA A 1084 84.33 33.98 -51.14
C ALA A 1084 84.61 35.40 -50.63
N SER A 1085 83.80 36.38 -51.05
CA SER A 1085 83.89 37.76 -50.56
C SER A 1085 82.57 38.52 -50.74
N TYR A 1086 82.36 39.54 -49.90
CA TYR A 1086 81.32 40.55 -50.07
C TYR A 1086 81.97 41.89 -50.40
N THR A 1087 81.38 42.65 -51.33
CA THR A 1087 81.85 43.99 -51.70
C THR A 1087 80.69 44.97 -51.83
N ASN A 1088 80.73 46.05 -51.06
CA ASN A 1088 79.86 47.20 -51.20
C ASN A 1088 80.31 48.05 -52.42
N LYS A 1089 79.39 48.31 -53.35
CA LYS A 1089 79.60 49.12 -54.56
C LYS A 1089 78.93 50.50 -54.49
N GLY A 1090 78.21 50.79 -53.40
CA GLY A 1090 77.54 52.05 -53.16
C GLY A 1090 76.39 52.34 -54.13
N ALA A 1091 76.03 53.61 -54.25
CA ALA A 1091 75.01 54.08 -55.18
C ALA A 1091 75.53 54.09 -56.62
N ILE A 1092 74.78 53.49 -57.54
CA ILE A 1092 75.15 53.40 -58.96
C ILE A 1092 74.12 54.17 -59.79
N ASP A 1093 74.62 55.13 -60.57
CA ASP A 1093 73.82 55.86 -61.54
C ASP A 1093 73.68 55.05 -62.84
N GLY A 1094 72.47 54.55 -63.12
CA GLY A 1094 72.15 53.79 -64.32
C GLY A 1094 70.75 54.12 -64.85
N VAL A 1095 70.57 54.16 -66.17
CA VAL A 1095 69.25 54.43 -66.79
C VAL A 1095 68.31 53.25 -66.57
N THR A 1096 68.83 52.03 -66.76
CA THR A 1096 68.14 50.74 -66.57
C THR A 1096 68.78 49.93 -65.44
N LEU A 1097 68.02 49.02 -64.82
CA LEU A 1097 68.52 48.13 -63.76
C LEU A 1097 69.63 47.22 -64.28
N LYS A 1098 69.47 46.73 -65.50
CA LYS A 1098 70.48 45.95 -66.21
C LYS A 1098 71.84 46.67 -66.26
N ASP A 1099 71.85 47.96 -66.62
CA ASP A 1099 73.08 48.74 -66.72
C ASP A 1099 73.72 48.97 -65.34
N ALA A 1100 72.90 49.14 -64.30
CA ALA A 1100 73.37 49.27 -62.93
C ALA A 1100 74.02 47.98 -62.42
N ILE A 1101 73.40 46.82 -62.70
CA ILE A 1101 73.98 45.51 -62.33
C ILE A 1101 75.31 45.27 -63.04
N ALA A 1102 75.41 45.56 -64.34
CA ALA A 1102 76.66 45.41 -65.09
C ALA A 1102 77.79 46.31 -64.54
N SER A 1103 77.43 47.43 -63.90
CA SER A 1103 78.40 48.33 -63.24
C SER A 1103 78.77 47.88 -61.82
N ALA A 1104 77.83 47.25 -61.12
CA ALA A 1104 78.01 46.75 -59.76
C ALA A 1104 78.80 45.44 -59.73
N ASN A 1105 78.45 44.51 -60.62
CA ASN A 1105 78.94 43.15 -60.62
C ASN A 1105 80.45 43.12 -60.87
N GLY A 1106 81.21 42.46 -60.00
CA GLY A 1106 82.65 42.29 -60.18
C GLY A 1106 83.01 40.95 -60.82
N ASP A 1107 84.31 40.73 -60.98
CA ASP A 1107 84.92 39.57 -61.63
C ASP A 1107 85.49 38.54 -60.63
N VAL A 1108 85.02 38.52 -59.38
CA VAL A 1108 85.43 37.52 -58.40
C VAL A 1108 84.34 36.47 -58.28
N ALA A 1109 84.69 35.23 -58.64
CA ALA A 1109 83.78 34.09 -58.54
C ALA A 1109 83.33 33.88 -57.09
N ASN A 1110 82.10 33.38 -56.92
CA ASN A 1110 81.43 33.17 -55.65
C ASN A 1110 81.43 34.41 -54.74
N SER A 1111 81.31 35.62 -55.30
CA SER A 1111 81.29 36.85 -54.51
C SER A 1111 79.95 37.57 -54.62
N VAL A 1112 79.56 38.25 -53.54
CA VAL A 1112 78.34 39.05 -53.50
C VAL A 1112 78.69 40.53 -53.64
N TYR A 1113 78.03 41.21 -54.58
CA TYR A 1113 78.16 42.64 -54.81
C TYR A 1113 76.85 43.34 -54.41
N GLY A 1114 76.92 44.18 -53.39
CA GLY A 1114 75.79 45.01 -52.95
C GLY A 1114 75.85 46.41 -53.55
N PHE A 1115 74.73 46.91 -54.08
CA PHE A 1115 74.64 48.27 -54.63
C PHE A 1115 73.23 48.85 -54.47
N THR A 1116 73.13 50.17 -54.55
CA THR A 1116 71.83 50.89 -54.52
C THR A 1116 71.54 51.50 -55.88
N TRP A 1117 70.31 51.34 -56.39
CA TRP A 1117 69.86 51.92 -57.66
C TRP A 1117 68.42 52.42 -57.53
N LYS A 1118 68.20 53.71 -57.90
CA LYS A 1118 66.90 54.41 -57.80
C LYS A 1118 66.19 54.28 -56.44
N GLY A 1119 66.96 54.16 -55.36
CA GLY A 1119 66.46 54.11 -53.98
C GLY A 1119 66.24 52.70 -53.43
N ASP A 1120 66.41 51.65 -54.24
CA ASP A 1120 66.34 50.25 -53.80
C ASP A 1120 67.75 49.64 -53.72
N THR A 1121 67.94 48.68 -52.82
CA THR A 1121 69.20 47.95 -52.66
C THR A 1121 69.14 46.61 -53.39
N TYR A 1122 70.25 46.19 -54.00
CA TYR A 1122 70.34 44.96 -54.76
C TYR A 1122 71.60 44.19 -54.37
N LEU A 1123 71.49 42.87 -54.29
CA LEU A 1123 72.60 41.95 -54.10
C LEU A 1123 72.73 41.05 -55.32
N VAL A 1124 73.93 41.02 -55.91
CA VAL A 1124 74.28 40.12 -57.02
C VAL A 1124 75.28 39.11 -56.51
N PHE A 1125 74.92 37.84 -56.52
CA PHE A 1125 75.85 36.74 -56.28
C PHE A 1125 76.39 36.23 -57.62
N ASN A 1126 77.67 36.48 -57.87
CA ASN A 1126 78.37 36.02 -59.06
C ASN A 1126 78.96 34.63 -58.80
N THR A 1127 78.55 33.64 -59.57
CA THR A 1127 78.91 32.23 -59.37
C THR A 1127 80.02 31.73 -60.30
N THR A 1128 80.32 32.45 -61.40
CA THR A 1128 81.26 31.98 -62.44
C THR A 1128 82.54 32.82 -62.55
N ASN A 1129 83.58 32.25 -63.18
CA ASN A 1129 85.00 32.66 -63.27
C ASN A 1129 85.30 34.09 -63.81
N GLY A 1130 84.81 35.14 -63.16
CA GLY A 1130 85.25 36.51 -63.37
C GLY A 1130 84.64 37.26 -64.55
N SER A 1131 83.36 37.05 -64.80
CA SER A 1131 82.54 37.84 -65.70
C SER A 1131 81.92 39.03 -64.95
N GLY A 1132 82.25 40.27 -65.33
CA GLY A 1132 81.63 41.51 -64.78
C GLY A 1132 80.19 41.77 -65.26
N SER A 1133 79.46 40.74 -65.67
CA SER A 1133 78.09 40.81 -66.17
C SER A 1133 77.34 39.56 -65.73
N LEU A 1134 76.05 39.71 -65.37
CA LEU A 1134 75.18 38.59 -64.99
C LEU A 1134 75.19 37.53 -66.10
N THR A 1135 75.72 36.34 -65.80
CA THR A 1135 75.62 35.19 -66.70
C THR A 1135 74.27 34.52 -66.49
N ALA A 1136 73.54 34.30 -67.60
CA ALA A 1136 72.29 33.56 -67.56
C ALA A 1136 72.51 32.17 -66.96
N ASP A 1137 71.56 31.71 -66.15
CA ASP A 1137 71.46 30.37 -65.57
C ASP A 1137 72.42 30.03 -64.41
N ASP A 1138 73.26 30.95 -63.96
CA ASP A 1138 74.23 30.67 -62.90
C ASP A 1138 74.24 31.72 -61.78
N ASP A 1139 74.12 33.01 -62.09
CA ASP A 1139 74.13 34.09 -61.10
C ASP A 1139 72.76 34.32 -60.43
N GLN A 1140 72.78 34.87 -59.21
CA GLN A 1140 71.58 35.17 -58.43
C GLN A 1140 71.46 36.67 -58.18
N LEU A 1141 70.26 37.22 -58.41
CA LEU A 1141 69.95 38.61 -58.16
C LEU A 1141 68.78 38.71 -57.18
N VAL A 1142 68.96 39.53 -56.14
CA VAL A 1142 67.95 39.80 -55.13
C VAL A 1142 67.78 41.29 -54.99
N LYS A 1143 66.54 41.74 -54.87
CA LYS A 1143 66.19 43.11 -54.51
C LYS A 1143 65.82 43.17 -53.04
N LEU A 1144 66.37 44.14 -52.31
CA LEU A 1144 65.99 44.49 -50.96
C LEU A 1144 65.17 45.80 -51.02
N ILE A 1145 63.91 45.74 -50.59
CA ILE A 1145 62.91 46.81 -50.66
C ILE A 1145 62.76 47.46 -49.28
N GLY A 1146 62.62 48.78 -49.22
CA GLY A 1146 61.92 49.44 -48.11
C GLY A 1146 62.77 50.18 -47.06
N THR A 1147 64.10 50.03 -47.03
CA THR A 1147 64.98 50.84 -46.17
C THR A 1147 66.34 51.06 -46.84
N SER A 1148 66.99 52.19 -46.56
CA SER A 1148 68.40 52.40 -46.92
C SER A 1148 69.28 51.50 -46.08
N ILE A 1149 69.41 50.23 -46.47
CA ILE A 1149 70.34 49.28 -45.86
C ILE A 1149 71.74 49.85 -45.97
N ASP A 1150 72.44 49.93 -44.84
CA ASP A 1150 73.86 50.23 -44.85
C ASP A 1150 74.58 49.03 -45.47
N LEU A 1151 75.05 49.19 -46.71
CA LEU A 1151 75.75 48.11 -47.39
C LEU A 1151 77.04 47.70 -46.65
N ASP A 1152 77.61 48.54 -45.77
CA ASP A 1152 78.78 48.18 -44.97
C ASP A 1152 78.45 47.30 -43.76
N SER A 1153 77.18 47.21 -43.35
CA SER A 1153 76.75 46.31 -42.27
C SER A 1153 76.41 44.90 -42.76
N LEU A 1154 76.54 44.60 -44.05
CA LEU A 1154 76.37 43.24 -44.57
C LEU A 1154 77.67 42.45 -44.48
N ASN A 1155 77.59 41.22 -43.98
CA ASN A 1155 78.73 40.33 -43.81
C ASN A 1155 78.50 38.97 -44.48
N ALA A 1156 79.53 38.47 -45.15
CA ALA A 1156 79.53 37.11 -45.69
C ALA A 1156 79.92 36.09 -44.60
N SER A 1157 79.14 35.04 -44.45
CA SER A 1157 79.39 33.92 -43.54
C SER A 1157 78.99 32.61 -44.22
N ASN A 1158 79.98 31.80 -44.64
CA ASN A 1158 79.78 30.58 -45.43
C ASN A 1158 78.90 30.84 -46.67
N THR A 1159 77.71 30.27 -46.75
CA THR A 1159 76.76 30.44 -47.86
C THR A 1159 75.88 31.68 -47.73
N ASP A 1160 75.97 32.41 -46.61
CA ASP A 1160 74.96 33.36 -46.21
C ASP A 1160 75.50 34.79 -46.22
N ILE A 1161 74.71 35.74 -46.71
CA ILE A 1161 74.86 37.17 -46.41
C ILE A 1161 74.00 37.47 -45.20
N ILE A 1162 74.62 37.95 -44.13
CA ILE A 1162 73.97 38.31 -42.88
C ILE A 1162 74.02 39.83 -42.73
N PHE A 1163 72.90 40.45 -42.39
CA PHE A 1163 72.91 41.84 -41.93
C PHE A 1163 73.39 41.85 -40.48
N ALA A 1164 74.56 42.44 -40.23
CA ALA A 1164 75.24 42.45 -38.93
C ALA A 1164 74.82 43.58 -37.99
#